data_AF-A0A7C5UAF2-F1
#
_entry.id   AF-A0A7C5UAF2-F1
#
_cell.length_a   1.000
_cell.length_b   1.000
_cell.length_c   1.000
_cell.angle_alpha   90.00
_cell.angle_beta   90.00
_cell.angle_gamma   90.00
#
_symmetry.space_group_name_H-M   'P 1'
#
loop_
_entity.id
_entity.type
_entity.pdbx_description
1 polymer ?
#
loop_
_entity_poly.entity_id
_entity_poly.type
_entity_poly.pdbx_seq_one_letter_code
_entity_poly.pdbx_strand_id
1 'polypeptide(L)'
;MRHAIAEGGWIMCLLVVGVLSFLVLSDCIAETAQALEGFWRLDEGEGAIVHDVSGKGRHGKITRAKWVKSEGKEAFALEFDGLLSFVDIDGKELQFADEVTMMAWVNPSDLSSEGAFISLGREHPSSGYHFLHGPGGTLRLLIASEKRPRVGAAVFVLTTKPVLKTNEWQHVAATYSALKDEAAIFLNGELVARSKAEGKIVYYAVWGIQYPPLTIGDRSHQKPFWSFDGFMRNVRLYSRALSPEEVKAIYAEEAHQIKSLKFVPSRVQAEKLPCRLFLEVIDADTGKPTQAKVFVTDKKGNGYYPPEAYERGLAYGLLQREKAFYTDGRVAVPLPEGNFVVRVTKGYEFLPAEAEVSLKSGEEKQLRVTLKRLVNMQSLGWLSGEHHMHCTGHGVQKYDRVFANPKTCLPTLVLILKSEGLHYAFMTPHGLKFGETYVESDFLLHSSNEWGSGGTGGDICLIGFKTMPKRRNIFDNISAFVLAQEQGWVALHTHPDWGKVSNPKDLGFARDLPIVVAYGWSPVWDLFCWVANEEKLQWWYRWLNLGFRLGITGSTDTYFNNPRSIISPGFNRTYVRANSLTLEAIVDGYRKGKTFATTGPLLIFQVKPVGAKDWFDVGDIVRLHSQGQVEVRLRCWAIRGLGRMEIVKNGVILHSFDGKGEKEKEISLTLPVSETCWLAVRCFEANAKDVRQGFAHTSPIYVQVGNMPMKPKDEDINFFVQWLEDYEKVIPAIAKDVGVAIEEAAELLAHIQKAKAIYTGLREKPRRWTD
;
A
#
# COMPACT_ATOMS: atom_id res chain seq x y z
N MET A 1 -11.02 80.97 -51.54
CA MET A 1 -10.90 80.76 -50.08
C MET A 1 -11.75 79.57 -49.58
N ARG A 2 -11.70 78.42 -50.26
CA ARG A 2 -12.39 77.17 -49.88
C ARG A 2 -11.65 75.96 -50.46
N HIS A 3 -10.43 75.66 -50.01
CA HIS A 3 -9.68 74.44 -50.42
C HIS A 3 -8.53 74.13 -49.43
N ALA A 4 -8.81 74.05 -48.12
CA ALA A 4 -7.78 73.74 -47.12
C ALA A 4 -8.25 73.08 -45.81
N ILE A 5 -9.45 72.47 -45.74
CA ILE A 5 -9.98 71.92 -44.46
C ILE A 5 -10.42 70.43 -44.54
N ALA A 6 -10.39 69.78 -45.70
CA ALA A 6 -10.95 68.42 -45.83
C ALA A 6 -9.95 67.25 -45.68
N GLU A 7 -8.63 67.47 -45.81
CA GLU A 7 -7.65 66.36 -45.80
C GLU A 7 -6.99 66.08 -44.43
N GLY A 8 -7.17 66.96 -43.44
CA GLY A 8 -6.61 66.76 -42.09
C GLY A 8 -7.41 65.81 -41.18
N GLY A 9 -8.70 65.59 -41.46
CA GLY A 9 -9.60 64.84 -40.57
C GLY A 9 -9.48 63.31 -40.67
N TRP A 10 -9.13 62.77 -41.84
CA TRP A 10 -9.06 61.32 -42.06
C TRP A 10 -7.75 60.71 -41.57
N ILE A 11 -6.63 61.43 -41.68
CA ILE A 11 -5.33 60.99 -41.14
C ILE A 11 -5.33 61.08 -39.61
N MET A 12 -5.99 62.09 -39.02
CA MET A 12 -6.16 62.15 -37.56
C MET A 12 -7.07 61.04 -37.02
N CYS A 13 -8.16 60.68 -37.68
CA CYS A 13 -9.02 59.57 -37.22
C CYS A 13 -8.34 58.19 -37.30
N LEU A 14 -7.53 57.91 -38.32
CA LEU A 14 -6.79 56.64 -38.42
C LEU A 14 -5.60 56.56 -37.43
N LEU A 15 -4.92 57.67 -37.17
CA LEU A 15 -3.91 57.76 -36.11
C LEU A 15 -4.54 57.69 -34.71
N VAL A 16 -5.69 58.32 -34.48
CA VAL A 16 -6.39 58.28 -33.18
C VAL A 16 -6.99 56.91 -32.91
N VAL A 17 -7.56 56.22 -33.90
CA VAL A 17 -8.04 54.83 -33.73
C VAL A 17 -6.86 53.85 -33.59
N GLY A 18 -5.76 54.04 -34.33
CA GLY A 18 -4.55 53.22 -34.19
C GLY A 18 -3.84 53.41 -32.84
N VAL A 19 -3.76 54.65 -32.33
CA VAL A 19 -3.17 55.00 -31.03
C VAL A 19 -4.09 54.62 -29.87
N LEU A 20 -5.42 54.75 -29.99
CA LEU A 20 -6.38 54.23 -28.99
C LEU A 20 -6.37 52.70 -28.93
N SER A 21 -6.23 52.01 -30.07
CA SER A 21 -6.11 50.54 -30.11
C SER A 21 -4.79 50.07 -29.48
N PHE A 22 -3.68 50.80 -29.70
CA PHE A 22 -2.38 50.53 -29.08
C PHE A 22 -2.35 50.88 -27.58
N LEU A 23 -3.01 51.96 -27.16
CA LEU A 23 -3.12 52.36 -25.75
C LEU A 23 -3.99 51.38 -24.95
N VAL A 24 -5.12 50.91 -25.51
CA VAL A 24 -5.98 49.89 -24.86
C VAL A 24 -5.28 48.53 -24.78
N LEU A 25 -4.49 48.14 -25.79
CA LEU A 25 -3.64 46.95 -25.72
C LEU A 25 -2.50 47.12 -24.70
N SER A 26 -1.89 48.30 -24.60
CA SER A 26 -0.81 48.59 -23.64
C SER A 26 -1.30 48.61 -22.18
N ASP A 27 -2.46 49.21 -21.90
CA ASP A 27 -3.06 49.23 -20.56
C ASP A 27 -3.55 47.84 -20.14
N CYS A 28 -4.14 47.06 -21.07
CA CYS A 28 -4.56 45.68 -20.82
C CYS A 28 -3.36 44.74 -20.52
N ILE A 29 -2.22 44.93 -21.22
CA ILE A 29 -0.98 44.19 -20.94
C ILE A 29 -0.40 44.57 -19.57
N ALA A 30 -0.42 45.87 -19.21
CA ALA A 30 0.05 46.35 -17.92
C ALA A 30 -0.81 45.82 -16.74
N GLU A 31 -2.14 45.79 -16.89
CA GLU A 31 -3.08 45.27 -15.90
C GLU A 31 -3.01 43.73 -15.79
N THR A 32 -2.70 43.04 -16.88
CA THR A 32 -2.40 41.58 -16.87
C THR A 32 -1.11 41.28 -16.10
N ALA A 33 -0.06 42.08 -16.30
CA ALA A 33 1.20 41.91 -15.58
C ALA A 33 1.06 42.20 -14.08
N GLN A 34 0.21 43.16 -13.70
CA GLN A 34 0.01 43.53 -12.29
C GLN A 34 -0.71 42.45 -11.47
N ALA A 35 -1.59 41.67 -12.09
CA ALA A 35 -2.33 40.57 -11.45
C ALA A 35 -1.60 39.22 -11.51
N LEU A 36 -0.39 39.15 -12.10
CA LEU A 36 0.40 37.93 -12.19
C LEU A 36 1.02 37.61 -10.82
N GLU A 37 0.62 36.49 -10.23
CA GLU A 37 1.07 36.06 -8.91
C GLU A 37 2.13 34.96 -8.99
N GLY A 38 2.27 34.30 -10.13
CA GLY A 38 3.34 33.34 -10.35
C GLY A 38 3.46 32.96 -11.80
N PHE A 39 4.70 32.85 -12.27
CA PHE A 39 5.01 32.34 -13.60
C PHE A 39 6.19 31.40 -13.52
N TRP A 40 5.90 30.12 -13.72
CA TRP A 40 6.88 29.03 -13.71
C TRP A 40 7.01 28.47 -15.12
N ARG A 41 8.14 28.73 -15.76
CA ARG A 41 8.38 28.30 -17.15
C ARG A 41 8.52 26.79 -17.29
N LEU A 42 9.02 26.12 -16.24
CA LEU A 42 9.33 24.68 -16.22
C LEU A 42 10.27 24.31 -17.38
N ASP A 43 11.35 25.06 -17.54
CA ASP A 43 12.33 24.87 -18.61
C ASP A 43 13.80 25.05 -18.21
N GLU A 44 14.06 25.00 -16.90
CA GLU A 44 15.39 25.18 -16.30
C GLU A 44 16.38 24.08 -16.70
N GLY A 45 15.89 22.86 -16.95
CA GLY A 45 16.69 21.75 -17.47
C GLY A 45 17.53 20.99 -16.46
N GLU A 46 17.78 21.56 -15.28
CA GLU A 46 18.47 20.89 -14.18
C GLU A 46 18.08 21.44 -12.79
N GLY A 47 18.55 20.78 -11.73
CA GLY A 47 18.30 21.19 -10.35
C GLY A 47 16.95 20.72 -9.77
N ALA A 48 16.72 21.07 -8.52
CA ALA A 48 15.54 20.64 -7.75
C ALA A 48 14.53 21.78 -7.49
N ILE A 49 14.76 22.96 -8.08
CA ILE A 49 13.95 24.17 -7.88
C ILE A 49 13.43 24.65 -9.22
N VAL A 50 12.13 24.96 -9.26
CA VAL A 50 11.49 25.72 -10.33
C VAL A 50 11.44 27.18 -9.93
N HIS A 51 11.93 28.06 -10.79
CA HIS A 51 12.02 29.48 -10.51
C HIS A 51 10.77 30.21 -11.00
N ASP A 52 10.09 30.89 -10.07
CA ASP A 52 9.14 31.94 -10.41
C ASP A 52 9.85 33.14 -11.07
N VAL A 53 9.43 33.48 -12.29
CA VAL A 53 9.93 34.62 -13.08
C VAL A 53 8.95 35.79 -13.11
N SER A 54 7.85 35.74 -12.35
CA SER A 54 6.90 36.87 -12.22
C SER A 54 7.45 38.06 -11.43
N GLY A 55 8.55 37.87 -10.70
CA GLY A 55 9.13 38.85 -9.78
C GLY A 55 8.61 38.75 -8.34
N LYS A 56 7.75 37.76 -8.02
CA LYS A 56 7.22 37.54 -6.66
C LYS A 56 8.07 36.61 -5.79
N GLY A 57 9.11 35.98 -6.37
CA GLY A 57 10.04 35.10 -5.64
C GLY A 57 9.42 33.79 -5.17
N ARG A 58 8.30 33.35 -5.77
CA ARG A 58 7.55 32.16 -5.35
C ARG A 58 8.11 30.88 -5.98
N HIS A 59 9.38 30.60 -5.72
CA HIS A 59 10.05 29.42 -6.25
C HIS A 59 9.41 28.12 -5.72
N GLY A 60 9.39 27.10 -6.58
CA GLY A 60 8.80 25.79 -6.29
C GLY A 60 9.86 24.71 -6.11
N LYS A 61 9.62 23.76 -5.20
CA LYS A 61 10.48 22.59 -4.98
C LYS A 61 9.97 21.37 -5.74
N ILE A 62 10.85 20.74 -6.50
CA ILE A 62 10.51 19.54 -7.27
C ILE A 62 10.52 18.30 -6.36
N THR A 63 9.45 17.50 -6.46
CA THR A 63 9.35 16.15 -5.93
C THR A 63 9.12 15.19 -7.09
N ARG A 64 10.05 14.26 -7.33
CA ARG A 64 10.00 13.16 -8.33
C ARG A 64 9.85 13.53 -9.82
N ALA A 65 9.38 14.72 -10.17
CA ALA A 65 9.32 15.21 -11.55
C ALA A 65 10.74 15.38 -12.11
N LYS A 66 10.88 15.27 -13.44
CA LYS A 66 12.19 15.23 -14.11
C LYS A 66 12.29 16.25 -15.24
N TRP A 67 13.45 16.88 -15.34
CA TRP A 67 13.77 17.69 -16.51
C TRP A 67 14.00 16.81 -17.72
N VAL A 68 13.33 17.12 -18.82
CA VAL A 68 13.48 16.41 -20.10
C VAL A 68 13.77 17.40 -21.20
N LYS A 69 14.80 17.10 -22.00
CA LYS A 69 15.19 17.91 -23.16
C LYS A 69 14.32 17.58 -24.38
N SER A 70 13.96 18.60 -25.15
CA SER A 70 13.23 18.48 -26.41
C SER A 70 14.11 17.83 -27.48
N GLU A 71 13.54 16.98 -28.31
CA GLU A 71 14.23 16.45 -29.48
C GLU A 71 14.60 17.57 -30.46
N GLY A 72 15.88 17.60 -30.88
CA GLY A 72 16.40 18.54 -31.88
C GLY A 72 16.46 20.00 -31.45
N LYS A 73 16.22 20.34 -30.17
CA LYS A 73 16.20 21.73 -29.67
C LYS A 73 16.81 21.85 -28.29
N GLU A 74 17.51 22.95 -28.04
CA GLU A 74 17.99 23.34 -26.71
C GLU A 74 16.84 23.94 -25.88
N ALA A 75 15.89 23.09 -25.49
CA ALA A 75 14.72 23.47 -24.70
C ALA A 75 14.30 22.33 -23.79
N PHE A 76 13.82 22.62 -22.57
CA PHE A 76 13.46 21.61 -21.57
C PHE A 76 12.00 21.72 -21.13
N ALA A 77 11.41 20.62 -20.67
CA ALA A 77 10.12 20.63 -19.98
C ALA A 77 10.26 19.84 -18.68
N LEU A 78 9.34 20.07 -17.74
CA LEU A 78 9.22 19.21 -16.57
C LEU A 78 8.24 18.08 -16.88
N GLU A 79 8.72 16.83 -16.76
CA GLU A 79 7.95 15.60 -16.89
C GLU A 79 7.42 15.15 -15.54
N PHE A 80 6.14 14.80 -15.52
CA PHE A 80 5.40 14.24 -14.41
C PHE A 80 5.03 12.79 -14.77
N ASP A 81 5.23 11.86 -13.84
CA ASP A 81 5.09 10.42 -14.07
C ASP A 81 3.69 9.88 -13.75
N GLY A 82 2.78 10.72 -13.25
CA GLY A 82 1.48 10.29 -12.75
C GLY A 82 1.56 9.55 -11.41
N LEU A 83 2.72 9.56 -10.74
CA LEU A 83 2.97 8.86 -9.48
C LEU A 83 3.62 9.76 -8.42
N LEU A 84 2.92 10.80 -7.94
CA LEU A 84 3.45 11.75 -6.94
C LEU A 84 4.69 12.54 -7.42
N SER A 85 4.81 12.75 -8.72
CA SER A 85 5.64 13.82 -9.27
C SER A 85 4.88 15.15 -9.17
N PHE A 86 5.45 16.16 -8.53
CA PHE A 86 4.86 17.49 -8.42
C PHE A 86 5.89 18.57 -8.07
N VAL A 87 5.48 19.83 -8.15
CA VAL A 87 6.22 20.99 -7.65
C VAL A 87 5.44 21.62 -6.50
N ASP A 88 6.11 21.82 -5.36
CA ASP A 88 5.56 22.47 -4.17
C ASP A 88 5.95 23.95 -4.10
N ILE A 89 4.96 24.82 -4.01
CA ILE A 89 5.14 26.27 -3.84
C ILE A 89 4.39 26.69 -2.58
N ASP A 90 4.96 27.61 -1.79
CA ASP A 90 4.28 28.13 -0.61
C ASP A 90 2.96 28.80 -1.00
N GLY A 91 1.86 28.29 -0.44
CA GLY A 91 0.49 28.70 -0.77
C GLY A 91 -0.03 29.86 0.08
N LYS A 92 0.72 30.32 1.09
CA LYS A 92 0.23 31.30 2.08
C LYS A 92 -0.40 32.55 1.45
N GLU A 93 0.27 33.12 0.46
CA GLU A 93 -0.16 34.35 -0.24
C GLU A 93 -0.98 34.10 -1.51
N LEU A 94 -1.26 32.85 -1.83
CA LEU A 94 -1.95 32.45 -3.07
C LEU A 94 -3.43 32.12 -2.85
N GLN A 95 -3.96 32.50 -1.69
CA GLN A 95 -5.36 32.28 -1.29
C GLN A 95 -6.24 33.46 -1.71
N PHE A 96 -6.68 33.47 -2.96
CA PHE A 96 -7.55 34.51 -3.50
C PHE A 96 -9.01 34.26 -3.14
N ALA A 97 -9.76 35.28 -2.76
CA ALA A 97 -11.17 35.12 -2.37
C ALA A 97 -12.14 35.34 -3.54
N ASP A 98 -11.85 36.30 -4.41
CA ASP A 98 -12.85 36.81 -5.35
C ASP A 98 -12.66 36.24 -6.76
N GLU A 99 -11.42 36.13 -7.24
CA GLU A 99 -11.14 35.70 -8.60
C GLU A 99 -9.84 34.90 -8.70
N VAL A 100 -9.70 34.08 -9.74
CA VAL A 100 -8.45 33.37 -10.06
C VAL A 100 -8.41 32.99 -11.55
N THR A 101 -7.22 33.05 -12.14
CA THR A 101 -6.93 32.40 -13.43
C THR A 101 -5.76 31.44 -13.30
N MET A 102 -5.96 30.21 -13.75
CA MET A 102 -4.97 29.13 -13.80
C MET A 102 -4.67 28.78 -15.26
N MET A 103 -3.40 28.78 -15.66
CA MET A 103 -3.00 28.50 -17.05
C MET A 103 -1.77 27.60 -17.11
N ALA A 104 -1.71 26.72 -18.10
CA ALA A 104 -0.54 25.90 -18.37
C ALA A 104 -0.49 25.46 -19.83
N TRP A 105 0.70 25.25 -20.36
CA TRP A 105 0.89 24.35 -21.48
C TRP A 105 1.04 22.93 -20.94
N VAL A 106 0.26 22.00 -21.48
CA VAL A 106 0.24 20.59 -21.08
C VAL A 106 0.43 19.71 -22.31
N ASN A 107 1.15 18.60 -22.13
CA ASN A 107 1.25 17.52 -23.10
C ASN A 107 1.03 16.18 -22.34
N PRO A 108 -0.24 15.78 -22.17
CA PRO A 108 -0.59 14.59 -21.38
C PRO A 108 -0.10 13.31 -22.07
N SER A 109 0.52 12.41 -21.31
CA SER A 109 0.87 11.07 -21.80
C SER A 109 -0.24 10.04 -21.53
N ASP A 110 -1.11 10.31 -20.56
CA ASP A 110 -2.26 9.47 -20.20
C ASP A 110 -3.48 10.34 -19.83
N LEU A 111 -4.65 9.94 -20.30
CA LEU A 111 -5.95 10.58 -20.03
C LEU A 111 -6.98 9.58 -19.49
N SER A 112 -6.57 8.37 -19.11
CA SER A 112 -7.46 7.33 -18.56
C SER A 112 -8.00 7.67 -17.16
N SER A 113 -7.27 8.51 -16.41
CA SER A 113 -7.61 8.94 -15.05
C SER A 113 -7.69 10.46 -14.91
N GLU A 114 -7.96 10.94 -13.68
CA GLU A 114 -7.77 12.35 -13.33
C GLU A 114 -6.28 12.69 -13.20
N GLY A 115 -5.90 13.93 -13.52
CA GLY A 115 -4.55 14.45 -13.30
C GLY A 115 -4.54 15.98 -13.18
N ALA A 116 -3.96 16.49 -12.10
CA ALA A 116 -4.01 17.91 -11.75
C ALA A 116 -2.90 18.72 -12.41
N PHE A 117 -3.26 19.86 -12.99
CA PHE A 117 -2.30 20.83 -13.51
C PHE A 117 -1.84 21.76 -12.40
N ILE A 118 -2.79 22.44 -11.76
CA ILE A 118 -2.56 23.45 -10.72
C ILE A 118 -3.60 23.23 -9.62
N SER A 119 -3.16 23.20 -8.36
CA SER A 119 -4.04 22.92 -7.23
C SER A 119 -3.58 23.61 -5.96
N LEU A 120 -4.49 24.31 -5.28
CA LEU A 120 -4.31 24.82 -3.92
C LEU A 120 -5.51 24.38 -3.07
N GLY A 121 -5.27 23.70 -1.95
CA GLY A 121 -6.33 23.21 -1.05
C GLY A 121 -6.15 21.76 -0.57
N ARG A 122 -5.27 21.00 -1.23
CA ARG A 122 -4.74 19.67 -0.87
C ARG A 122 -5.80 18.59 -0.53
N GLU A 123 -5.99 17.63 -1.44
CA GLU A 123 -6.92 16.47 -1.38
C GLU A 123 -8.41 16.79 -1.12
N HIS A 124 -8.69 17.84 -0.36
CA HIS A 124 -10.00 18.18 0.14
C HIS A 124 -10.72 19.02 -0.92
N PRO A 125 -11.70 18.46 -1.66
CA PRO A 125 -12.42 19.23 -2.67
C PRO A 125 -13.01 20.49 -2.06
N SER A 126 -13.50 20.45 -0.83
CA SER A 126 -14.09 21.63 -0.22
C SER A 126 -13.10 22.74 0.16
N SER A 127 -11.82 22.74 -0.24
CA SER A 127 -10.88 23.84 0.02
C SER A 127 -10.17 24.32 -1.24
N GLY A 128 -10.10 25.64 -1.42
CA GLY A 128 -9.35 26.33 -2.46
C GLY A 128 -9.84 26.09 -3.89
N TYR A 129 -8.89 25.99 -4.82
CA TYR A 129 -9.13 25.90 -6.26
C TYR A 129 -8.26 24.83 -6.92
N HIS A 130 -8.84 24.12 -7.89
CA HIS A 130 -8.14 23.07 -8.62
C HIS A 130 -8.49 23.09 -10.10
N PHE A 131 -7.46 22.99 -10.95
CA PHE A 131 -7.60 22.79 -12.38
C PHE A 131 -6.92 21.49 -12.81
N LEU A 132 -7.68 20.60 -13.43
CA LEU A 132 -7.25 19.24 -13.76
C LEU A 132 -7.92 18.73 -15.03
N HIS A 133 -7.41 17.62 -15.58
CA HIS A 133 -8.18 16.80 -16.50
C HIS A 133 -8.90 15.65 -15.77
N GLY A 134 -10.00 15.18 -16.34
CA GLY A 134 -10.68 13.95 -15.95
C GLY A 134 -10.49 12.82 -16.98
N PRO A 135 -11.06 11.63 -16.70
CA PRO A 135 -11.02 10.49 -17.61
C PRO A 135 -11.52 10.85 -19.01
N GLY A 136 -10.86 10.29 -20.03
CA GLY A 136 -11.16 10.52 -21.44
C GLY A 136 -10.75 11.90 -21.96
N GLY A 137 -10.04 12.73 -21.19
CA GLY A 137 -9.58 14.04 -21.66
C GLY A 137 -10.56 15.19 -21.45
N THR A 138 -11.46 15.08 -20.47
CA THR A 138 -12.28 16.22 -20.02
C THR A 138 -11.42 17.22 -19.25
N LEU A 139 -11.72 18.52 -19.33
CA LEU A 139 -11.13 19.55 -18.47
C LEU A 139 -12.09 19.87 -17.32
N ARG A 140 -11.56 20.06 -16.11
CA ARG A 140 -12.36 20.29 -14.91
C ARG A 140 -11.78 21.41 -14.05
N LEU A 141 -12.64 22.39 -13.75
CA LEU A 141 -12.38 23.43 -12.76
C LEU A 141 -13.22 23.10 -11.51
N LEU A 142 -12.54 22.99 -10.37
CA LEU A 142 -13.16 22.76 -9.06
C LEU A 142 -12.85 23.94 -8.16
N ILE A 143 -13.89 24.55 -7.58
CA ILE A 143 -13.77 25.67 -6.65
C ILE A 143 -14.55 25.36 -5.38
N ALA A 144 -13.90 25.52 -4.24
CA ALA A 144 -14.57 25.56 -2.95
C ALA A 144 -15.21 26.93 -2.77
N SER A 145 -16.54 27.00 -2.82
CA SER A 145 -17.29 28.25 -2.70
C SER A 145 -18.06 28.30 -1.38
N GLU A 146 -18.08 29.46 -0.73
CA GLU A 146 -18.87 29.72 0.48
C GLU A 146 -20.38 29.50 0.26
N LYS A 147 -20.87 29.56 -0.98
CA LYS A 147 -22.27 29.33 -1.34
C LYS A 147 -22.64 27.85 -1.44
N ARG A 148 -21.66 26.94 -1.37
CA ARG A 148 -21.87 25.48 -1.34
C ARG A 148 -21.17 24.81 -0.16
N PRO A 149 -21.48 25.19 1.11
CA PRO A 149 -20.74 24.73 2.27
C PRO A 149 -21.22 23.33 2.70
N ARG A 150 -20.54 22.27 2.28
CA ARG A 150 -20.61 20.95 2.95
C ARG A 150 -19.24 20.27 2.99
N VAL A 151 -18.82 19.89 4.19
CA VAL A 151 -17.68 18.99 4.43
C VAL A 151 -18.05 17.62 3.84
N GLY A 152 -17.25 17.11 2.91
CA GLY A 152 -17.46 15.78 2.30
C GLY A 152 -18.19 15.72 0.95
N ALA A 153 -18.94 16.75 0.53
CA ALA A 153 -19.39 16.95 -0.87
C ALA A 153 -20.15 18.28 -1.08
N ALA A 154 -19.60 19.17 -1.93
CA ALA A 154 -20.25 20.00 -2.98
C ALA A 154 -19.33 21.19 -3.33
N VAL A 155 -18.29 20.94 -4.13
CA VAL A 155 -17.56 22.01 -4.83
C VAL A 155 -18.38 22.55 -6.01
N PHE A 156 -18.15 23.79 -6.41
CA PHE A 156 -18.47 24.17 -7.78
C PHE A 156 -17.60 23.35 -8.72
N VAL A 157 -18.21 22.69 -9.70
CA VAL A 157 -17.51 21.89 -10.71
C VAL A 157 -17.98 22.31 -12.09
N LEU A 158 -17.06 22.79 -12.91
CA LEU A 158 -17.28 22.96 -14.35
C LEU A 158 -16.48 21.89 -15.08
N THR A 159 -17.15 21.07 -15.89
CA THR A 159 -16.52 19.97 -16.65
C THR A 159 -16.87 20.10 -18.13
N THR A 160 -15.87 20.01 -18.99
CA THR A 160 -16.06 20.01 -20.45
C THR A 160 -16.48 18.62 -20.95
N LYS A 161 -16.90 18.53 -22.21
CA LYS A 161 -16.80 17.26 -22.96
C LYS A 161 -15.32 16.84 -23.11
N PRO A 162 -15.00 15.58 -23.48
CA PRO A 162 -13.65 15.19 -23.87
C PRO A 162 -13.08 16.12 -24.95
N VAL A 163 -11.98 16.82 -24.66
CA VAL A 163 -11.36 17.80 -25.58
C VAL A 163 -9.83 17.72 -25.60
N LEU A 164 -9.20 17.26 -24.53
CA LEU A 164 -7.75 17.02 -24.48
C LEU A 164 -7.37 15.76 -25.26
N LYS A 165 -6.15 15.77 -25.80
CA LYS A 165 -5.54 14.64 -26.49
C LYS A 165 -4.20 14.32 -25.86
N THR A 166 -3.78 13.07 -25.96
CA THR A 166 -2.46 12.65 -25.50
C THR A 166 -1.38 13.01 -26.53
N ASN A 167 -0.15 13.19 -26.04
CA ASN A 167 1.07 13.36 -26.82
C ASN A 167 1.12 14.60 -27.74
N GLU A 168 0.32 15.64 -27.46
CA GLU A 168 0.37 16.94 -28.14
C GLU A 168 0.38 18.10 -27.15
N TRP A 169 1.11 19.18 -27.47
CA TRP A 169 1.10 20.41 -26.67
C TRP A 169 -0.21 21.17 -26.87
N GLN A 170 -0.94 21.37 -25.77
CA GLN A 170 -2.18 22.11 -25.71
C GLN A 170 -2.12 23.13 -24.58
N HIS A 171 -2.64 24.33 -24.83
CA HIS A 171 -2.73 25.36 -23.80
C HIS A 171 -4.08 25.25 -23.10
N VAL A 172 -4.06 25.12 -21.78
CA VAL A 172 -5.26 25.00 -20.95
C VAL A 172 -5.36 26.21 -20.04
N ALA A 173 -6.55 26.79 -19.93
CA ALA A 173 -6.80 27.86 -18.98
C ALA A 173 -8.18 27.71 -18.32
N ALA A 174 -8.28 28.12 -17.06
CA ALA A 174 -9.54 28.19 -16.34
C ALA A 174 -9.62 29.50 -15.54
N THR A 175 -10.76 30.18 -15.64
CA THR A 175 -11.05 31.43 -14.93
C THR A 175 -12.25 31.24 -14.00
N TYR A 176 -12.22 31.89 -12.85
CA TYR A 176 -13.32 31.97 -11.92
C TYR A 176 -13.44 33.40 -11.38
N SER A 177 -14.66 33.93 -11.35
CA SER A 177 -14.96 35.23 -10.77
C SER A 177 -16.24 35.19 -9.96
N ALA A 178 -16.11 35.36 -8.64
CA ALA A 178 -17.24 35.62 -7.75
C ALA A 178 -17.81 37.03 -7.91
N LEU A 179 -17.06 37.95 -8.55
CA LEU A 179 -17.51 39.32 -8.81
C LEU A 179 -18.43 39.41 -10.03
N LYS A 180 -18.19 38.54 -11.02
CA LYS A 180 -18.97 38.46 -12.28
C LYS A 180 -19.93 37.27 -12.29
N ASP A 181 -19.95 36.48 -11.21
CA ASP A 181 -20.68 35.22 -11.08
C ASP A 181 -20.46 34.24 -12.24
N GLU A 182 -19.22 34.12 -12.72
CA GLU A 182 -18.87 33.32 -13.91
C GLU A 182 -17.62 32.47 -13.72
N ALA A 183 -17.63 31.27 -14.30
CA ALA A 183 -16.45 30.46 -14.52
C ALA A 183 -16.36 30.00 -15.97
N ALA A 184 -15.14 29.95 -16.51
CA ALA A 184 -14.88 29.54 -17.88
C ALA A 184 -13.63 28.65 -17.99
N ILE A 185 -13.64 27.76 -18.99
CA ILE A 185 -12.51 26.91 -19.36
C ILE A 185 -12.20 27.14 -20.83
N PHE A 186 -10.92 27.27 -21.15
CA PHE A 186 -10.39 27.52 -22.48
C PHE A 186 -9.39 26.43 -22.87
N LEU A 187 -9.39 26.08 -24.16
CA LEU A 187 -8.40 25.19 -24.78
C LEU A 187 -7.83 25.90 -26.00
N ASN A 188 -6.50 26.05 -26.05
CA ASN A 188 -5.79 26.73 -27.14
C ASN A 188 -6.33 28.14 -27.44
N GLY A 189 -6.67 28.89 -26.38
CA GLY A 189 -7.18 30.26 -26.47
C GLY A 189 -8.69 30.36 -26.77
N GLU A 190 -9.38 29.26 -27.04
CA GLU A 190 -10.80 29.25 -27.37
C GLU A 190 -11.66 28.77 -26.20
N LEU A 191 -12.82 29.39 -26.00
CA LEU A 191 -13.77 29.04 -24.93
C LEU A 191 -14.41 27.67 -25.20
N VAL A 192 -14.24 26.71 -24.29
CA VAL A 192 -14.78 25.34 -24.42
C VAL A 192 -15.87 25.00 -23.40
N ALA A 193 -15.92 25.70 -22.27
CA ALA A 193 -17.03 25.63 -21.33
C ALA A 193 -17.18 26.93 -20.54
N ARG A 194 -18.41 27.24 -20.16
CA ARG A 194 -18.77 28.40 -19.33
C ARG A 194 -19.97 28.04 -18.47
N SER A 195 -20.02 28.54 -17.25
CA SER A 195 -21.17 28.36 -16.36
C SER A 195 -21.27 29.49 -15.35
N LYS A 196 -22.49 29.72 -14.84
CA LYS A 196 -22.72 30.63 -13.72
C LYS A 196 -22.05 30.05 -12.47
N ALA A 197 -21.25 30.83 -11.78
CA ALA A 197 -20.46 30.39 -10.63
C ALA A 197 -20.42 31.48 -9.57
N GLU A 198 -21.03 31.25 -8.41
CA GLU A 198 -21.24 32.27 -7.39
C GLU A 198 -20.45 31.98 -6.10
N GLY A 199 -20.13 33.03 -5.36
CA GLY A 199 -19.58 32.96 -4.00
C GLY A 199 -18.05 32.99 -3.94
N LYS A 200 -17.52 33.53 -2.85
CA LYS A 200 -16.07 33.61 -2.65
C LYS A 200 -15.43 32.24 -2.48
N ILE A 201 -14.19 32.15 -2.93
CA ILE A 201 -13.34 30.97 -2.74
C ILE A 201 -12.99 30.85 -1.26
N VAL A 202 -13.17 29.66 -0.69
CA VAL A 202 -12.91 29.38 0.72
C VAL A 202 -11.75 28.40 0.90
N TYR A 203 -11.01 28.57 1.99
CA TYR A 203 -9.85 27.76 2.34
C TYR A 203 -10.03 27.20 3.74
N TYR A 204 -9.86 25.89 3.88
CA TYR A 204 -9.95 25.19 5.17
C TYR A 204 -8.61 24.58 5.52
N ALA A 205 -8.27 24.60 6.81
CA ALA A 205 -7.13 23.87 7.32
C ALA A 205 -7.38 22.37 7.16
N VAL A 206 -6.44 21.64 6.57
CA VAL A 206 -6.54 20.19 6.36
C VAL A 206 -5.40 19.52 7.12
N TRP A 207 -5.72 18.55 7.97
CA TRP A 207 -4.73 17.77 8.74
C TRP A 207 -3.76 18.64 9.59
N GLY A 208 -4.24 19.76 10.14
CA GLY A 208 -3.42 20.68 10.93
C GLY A 208 -2.50 21.60 10.12
N ILE A 209 -2.58 21.57 8.78
CA ILE A 209 -1.89 22.53 7.92
C ILE A 209 -2.84 23.67 7.59
N GLN A 210 -2.51 24.85 8.12
CA GLN A 210 -3.33 26.06 7.94
C GLN A 210 -3.25 26.62 6.52
N TYR A 211 -2.10 26.47 5.85
CA TYR A 211 -1.84 27.00 4.52
C TYR A 211 -1.30 25.88 3.61
N PRO A 212 -2.17 25.12 2.92
CA PRO A 212 -1.69 24.08 2.00
C PRO A 212 -0.88 24.72 0.86
N PRO A 213 0.22 24.08 0.42
CA PRO A 213 1.02 24.60 -0.69
C PRO A 213 0.21 24.64 -1.98
N LEU A 214 0.56 25.56 -2.88
CA LEU A 214 0.19 25.45 -4.29
C LEU A 214 1.02 24.31 -4.90
N THR A 215 0.33 23.45 -5.64
CA THR A 215 0.95 22.34 -6.36
C THR A 215 0.81 22.47 -7.85
N ILE A 216 1.89 22.15 -8.55
CA ILE A 216 1.88 21.91 -9.99
C ILE A 216 2.07 20.40 -10.20
N GLY A 217 1.16 19.77 -10.94
CA GLY A 217 1.26 18.35 -11.33
C GLY A 217 0.69 17.33 -10.35
N ASP A 218 0.16 17.76 -9.19
CA ASP A 218 -0.57 16.89 -8.27
C ASP A 218 -1.60 17.69 -7.47
N ARG A 219 -2.53 16.99 -6.79
CA ARG A 219 -3.53 17.60 -5.91
C ARG A 219 -3.41 17.15 -4.45
N SER A 220 -2.57 16.18 -4.13
CA SER A 220 -2.64 15.39 -2.90
C SER A 220 -1.40 15.38 -2.01
N HIS A 221 -0.21 15.47 -2.62
CA HIS A 221 1.13 15.22 -2.08
C HIS A 221 1.41 13.79 -1.66
N GLN A 222 0.40 12.94 -1.70
CA GLN A 222 0.33 11.83 -0.75
C GLN A 222 -0.44 10.64 -1.34
N LYS A 223 -1.22 10.86 -2.41
CA LYS A 223 -1.92 9.84 -3.18
C LYS A 223 -1.76 10.09 -4.70
N PRO A 224 -1.03 9.26 -5.47
CA PRO A 224 -0.80 9.50 -6.91
C PRO A 224 -2.05 9.59 -7.81
N PHE A 225 -3.21 9.26 -7.26
CA PHE A 225 -4.56 9.39 -7.80
C PHE A 225 -4.92 10.63 -8.62
N TRP A 226 -4.29 11.76 -8.33
CA TRP A 226 -4.56 13.05 -8.97
C TRP A 226 -3.29 13.65 -9.59
N SER A 227 -2.24 12.85 -9.70
CA SER A 227 -0.99 13.29 -10.29
C SER A 227 -1.13 13.30 -11.82
N PHE A 228 -0.61 14.35 -12.44
CA PHE A 228 -0.55 14.46 -13.89
C PHE A 228 0.54 13.53 -14.45
N ASP A 229 0.26 12.89 -15.60
CA ASP A 229 1.22 12.08 -16.37
C ASP A 229 1.45 12.77 -17.72
N GLY A 230 2.66 13.26 -17.94
CA GLY A 230 3.04 14.00 -19.15
C GLY A 230 3.97 15.19 -18.87
N PHE A 231 4.01 16.13 -19.82
CA PHE A 231 4.88 17.32 -19.72
C PHE A 231 4.08 18.58 -19.45
N MET A 232 4.64 19.50 -18.67
CA MET A 232 4.11 20.86 -18.51
C MET A 232 5.17 21.92 -18.77
N ARG A 233 4.70 23.07 -19.28
CA ARG A 233 5.47 24.31 -19.44
C ARG A 233 4.61 25.52 -19.16
N ASN A 234 5.26 26.63 -18.86
CA ASN A 234 4.68 27.96 -18.75
C ASN A 234 3.39 28.00 -17.90
N VAL A 235 3.51 27.51 -16.67
CA VAL A 235 2.43 27.53 -15.69
C VAL A 235 2.29 28.94 -15.13
N ARG A 236 1.08 29.48 -15.15
CA ARG A 236 0.77 30.82 -14.64
C ARG A 236 -0.43 30.80 -13.70
N LEU A 237 -0.36 31.70 -12.73
CA LEU A 237 -1.43 31.96 -11.77
C LEU A 237 -1.65 33.47 -11.67
N TYR A 238 -2.90 33.88 -11.82
CA TYR A 238 -3.32 35.28 -11.67
C TYR A 238 -4.34 35.41 -10.55
N SER A 239 -4.29 36.52 -9.82
CA SER A 239 -5.23 36.89 -8.76
C SER A 239 -6.55 37.48 -9.28
N ARG A 240 -6.77 37.49 -10.61
CA ARG A 240 -8.00 37.94 -11.28
C ARG A 240 -8.48 36.98 -12.36
N ALA A 241 -9.73 37.12 -12.77
CA ALA A 241 -10.27 36.41 -13.92
C ALA A 241 -9.90 37.13 -15.22
N LEU A 242 -9.05 36.51 -16.05
CA LEU A 242 -8.69 37.04 -17.37
C LEU A 242 -9.87 36.99 -18.36
N SER A 243 -9.92 37.93 -19.29
CA SER A 243 -10.89 37.93 -20.38
C SER A 243 -10.54 36.86 -21.44
N PRO A 244 -11.51 36.43 -22.26
CA PRO A 244 -11.24 35.56 -23.41
C PRO A 244 -10.14 36.11 -24.34
N GLU A 245 -10.11 37.43 -24.55
CA GLU A 245 -9.12 38.11 -25.39
C GLU A 245 -7.72 38.04 -24.79
N GLU A 246 -7.57 38.23 -23.48
CA GLU A 246 -6.30 38.11 -22.75
C GLU A 246 -5.77 36.67 -22.80
N VAL A 247 -6.63 35.68 -22.55
CA VAL A 247 -6.27 34.26 -22.64
C VAL A 247 -5.82 33.90 -24.06
N LYS A 248 -6.51 34.42 -25.08
CA LYS A 248 -6.18 34.19 -26.48
C LYS A 248 -4.86 34.86 -26.89
N ALA A 249 -4.59 36.07 -26.39
CA ALA A 249 -3.34 36.78 -26.64
C ALA A 249 -2.13 36.02 -26.07
N ILE A 250 -2.21 35.59 -24.81
CA ILE A 250 -1.15 34.78 -24.15
C ILE A 250 -0.91 33.47 -24.92
N TYR A 251 -1.98 32.77 -25.32
CA TYR A 251 -1.84 31.58 -26.14
C TYR A 251 -1.12 31.86 -27.47
N ALA A 252 -1.53 32.92 -28.18
CA ALA A 252 -0.99 33.26 -29.50
C ALA A 252 0.50 33.62 -29.45
N GLU A 253 0.93 34.31 -28.40
CA GLU A 253 2.35 34.68 -28.17
C GLU A 253 3.26 33.45 -28.06
N GLU A 254 2.78 32.39 -27.40
CA GLU A 254 3.61 31.24 -27.06
C GLU A 254 3.46 30.04 -28.01
N ALA A 255 2.34 29.98 -28.75
CA ALA A 255 1.91 28.79 -29.47
C ALA A 255 2.94 28.29 -30.48
N HIS A 256 3.54 29.19 -31.25
CA HIS A 256 4.52 28.81 -32.27
C HIS A 256 5.75 28.14 -31.63
N GLN A 257 6.25 28.68 -30.52
CA GLN A 257 7.43 28.14 -29.84
C GLN A 257 7.11 26.78 -29.21
N ILE A 258 6.07 26.70 -28.38
CA ILE A 258 5.80 25.50 -27.57
C ILE A 258 5.31 24.32 -28.40
N LYS A 259 4.41 24.54 -29.37
CA LYS A 259 3.90 23.46 -30.24
C LYS A 259 4.99 22.84 -31.11
N SER A 260 6.11 23.56 -31.30
CA SER A 260 7.26 23.07 -32.07
C SER A 260 8.19 22.16 -31.26
N LEU A 261 8.01 22.06 -29.94
CA LEU A 261 8.81 21.22 -29.05
C LEU A 261 8.28 19.78 -29.04
N LYS A 262 9.18 18.82 -29.01
CA LYS A 262 8.85 17.39 -28.97
C LYS A 262 9.58 16.75 -27.81
N PHE A 263 8.84 16.16 -26.89
CA PHE A 263 9.40 15.49 -25.73
C PHE A 263 9.04 14.02 -25.76
N VAL A 264 9.98 13.19 -25.32
CA VAL A 264 9.80 11.75 -25.21
C VAL A 264 9.83 11.41 -23.73
N PRO A 265 8.82 10.71 -23.18
CA PRO A 265 8.79 10.38 -21.76
C PRO A 265 10.09 9.70 -21.30
N SER A 266 10.57 9.99 -20.09
CA SER A 266 11.77 9.37 -19.53
C SER A 266 11.70 7.85 -19.54
N ARG A 267 10.50 7.26 -19.45
CA ARG A 267 10.28 5.80 -19.60
C ARG A 267 10.67 5.29 -20.99
N VAL A 268 10.38 6.05 -22.04
CA VAL A 268 10.77 5.73 -23.43
C VAL A 268 12.23 6.11 -23.67
N GLN A 269 12.74 7.18 -23.03
CA GLN A 269 14.18 7.47 -23.08
C GLN A 269 15.01 6.38 -22.39
N ALA A 270 14.47 5.73 -21.36
CA ALA A 270 15.11 4.56 -20.77
C ALA A 270 15.32 3.47 -21.83
N GLU A 271 14.33 3.18 -22.69
CA GLU A 271 14.52 2.25 -23.83
C GLU A 271 15.64 2.69 -24.78
N LYS A 272 15.81 4.00 -24.96
CA LYS A 272 16.87 4.60 -25.80
C LYS A 272 18.24 4.65 -25.12
N LEU A 273 18.38 4.20 -23.87
CA LEU A 273 19.68 4.14 -23.21
C LEU A 273 20.66 3.25 -24.00
N PRO A 274 21.93 3.68 -24.13
CA PRO A 274 22.85 3.12 -25.11
C PRO A 274 23.34 1.72 -24.77
N CYS A 275 23.20 1.28 -23.52
CA CYS A 275 23.65 -0.04 -23.09
C CYS A 275 22.45 -0.95 -22.78
N ARG A 276 22.69 -2.26 -22.85
CA ARG A 276 21.70 -3.25 -22.45
C ARG A 276 22.33 -4.34 -21.57
N LEU A 277 21.77 -4.51 -20.38
CA LEU A 277 22.12 -5.61 -19.48
C LEU A 277 21.05 -6.70 -19.59
N PHE A 278 21.42 -7.83 -20.16
CA PHE A 278 20.60 -9.03 -20.18
C PHE A 278 20.88 -9.83 -18.91
N LEU A 279 19.97 -9.72 -17.94
CA LEU A 279 20.05 -10.42 -16.66
C LEU A 279 19.31 -11.75 -16.76
N GLU A 280 19.98 -12.83 -16.34
CA GLU A 280 19.38 -14.14 -16.10
C GLU A 280 19.55 -14.52 -14.63
N VAL A 281 18.44 -14.69 -13.91
CA VAL A 281 18.42 -15.12 -12.51
C VAL A 281 18.15 -16.62 -12.44
N ILE A 282 19.11 -17.39 -11.93
CA ILE A 282 19.06 -18.84 -11.87
C ILE A 282 18.87 -19.32 -10.43
N ASP A 283 17.96 -20.27 -10.22
CA ASP A 283 17.91 -21.06 -8.99
C ASP A 283 19.03 -22.12 -9.04
N ALA A 284 19.97 -22.07 -8.10
CA ALA A 284 21.12 -22.97 -8.04
C ALA A 284 20.74 -24.45 -7.98
N ASP A 285 19.63 -24.79 -7.30
CA ASP A 285 19.23 -26.19 -7.07
C ASP A 285 18.64 -26.80 -8.34
N THR A 286 17.90 -26.00 -9.12
CA THR A 286 17.22 -26.48 -10.33
C THR A 286 17.99 -26.22 -11.62
N GLY A 287 18.94 -25.29 -11.60
CA GLY A 287 19.67 -24.81 -12.78
C GLY A 287 18.80 -24.02 -13.78
N LYS A 288 17.56 -23.67 -13.41
CA LYS A 288 16.58 -23.00 -14.28
C LYS A 288 16.39 -21.52 -13.91
N PRO A 289 15.96 -20.67 -14.86
CA PRO A 289 15.50 -19.32 -14.55
C PRO A 289 14.39 -19.31 -13.49
N THR A 290 14.41 -18.32 -12.61
CA THR A 290 13.47 -18.23 -11.48
C THR A 290 12.99 -16.80 -11.21
N GLN A 291 11.75 -16.66 -10.75
CA GLN A 291 11.18 -15.36 -10.39
C GLN A 291 11.97 -14.73 -9.24
N ALA A 292 12.26 -13.43 -9.32
CA ALA A 292 13.01 -12.74 -8.28
C ALA A 292 12.73 -11.23 -8.25
N LYS A 293 13.06 -10.61 -7.12
CA LYS A 293 13.13 -9.15 -6.97
C LYS A 293 14.56 -8.68 -7.24
N VAL A 294 14.71 -7.66 -8.09
CA VAL A 294 15.98 -7.16 -8.60
C VAL A 294 16.11 -5.67 -8.30
N PHE A 295 17.29 -5.27 -7.86
CA PHE A 295 17.74 -3.90 -7.69
C PHE A 295 18.93 -3.66 -8.62
N VAL A 296 18.91 -2.58 -9.39
CA VAL A 296 20.06 -2.15 -10.21
C VAL A 296 20.36 -0.71 -9.85
N THR A 297 21.51 -0.46 -9.22
CA THR A 297 21.87 0.86 -8.69
C THR A 297 23.24 1.30 -9.19
N ASP A 298 23.39 2.60 -9.49
CA ASP A 298 24.72 3.19 -9.70
C ASP A 298 25.38 3.60 -8.37
N LYS A 299 26.64 4.05 -8.44
CA LYS A 299 27.39 4.56 -7.26
C LYS A 299 26.77 5.80 -6.61
N LYS A 300 25.87 6.52 -7.30
CA LYS A 300 25.15 7.68 -6.77
C LYS A 300 23.82 7.28 -6.09
N GLY A 301 23.47 6.00 -6.11
CA GLY A 301 22.22 5.47 -5.57
C GLY A 301 21.02 5.62 -6.52
N ASN A 302 21.25 5.96 -7.80
CA ASN A 302 20.17 5.99 -8.79
C ASN A 302 19.76 4.56 -9.14
N GLY A 303 18.48 4.26 -8.98
CA GLY A 303 17.89 2.97 -9.37
C GLY A 303 17.43 2.94 -10.83
N TYR A 304 17.75 1.86 -11.53
CA TYR A 304 17.39 1.57 -12.92
C TYR A 304 16.48 0.33 -12.99
N TYR A 305 15.56 0.35 -13.93
CA TYR A 305 14.56 -0.70 -14.12
C TYR A 305 14.13 -0.70 -15.59
N PRO A 306 13.70 -1.85 -16.11
CA PRO A 306 13.20 -1.91 -17.47
C PRO A 306 11.84 -1.18 -17.57
N PRO A 307 11.49 -0.61 -18.73
CA PRO A 307 10.24 0.15 -18.90
C PRO A 307 9.00 -0.64 -18.49
N GLU A 308 8.96 -1.93 -18.81
CA GLU A 308 7.87 -2.84 -18.45
C GLU A 308 7.71 -3.05 -16.93
N ALA A 309 8.72 -2.76 -16.11
CA ALA A 309 8.60 -2.80 -14.66
C ALA A 309 7.62 -1.73 -14.12
N TYR A 310 7.42 -0.64 -14.87
CA TYR A 310 6.44 0.38 -14.54
C TYR A 310 5.01 -0.17 -14.58
N GLU A 311 4.74 -1.08 -15.51
CA GLU A 311 3.45 -1.73 -15.74
C GLU A 311 3.26 -2.99 -14.88
N ARG A 312 4.33 -3.49 -14.24
CA ARG A 312 4.31 -4.71 -13.40
C ARG A 312 4.40 -4.42 -11.91
N GLY A 313 4.26 -3.14 -11.52
CA GLY A 313 4.40 -2.69 -10.14
C GLY A 313 5.87 -2.57 -9.73
N LEU A 314 6.31 -1.33 -9.50
CA LEU A 314 7.57 -1.09 -8.80
C LEU A 314 7.43 -1.58 -7.35
N ALA A 315 8.46 -2.27 -6.84
CA ALA A 315 8.47 -2.69 -5.44
C ALA A 315 8.70 -1.46 -4.55
N TYR A 316 7.61 -0.84 -4.08
CA TYR A 316 7.68 0.26 -3.12
C TYR A 316 7.90 -0.31 -1.71
N GLY A 317 9.17 -0.56 -1.36
CA GLY A 317 9.53 -0.90 0.01
C GLY A 317 9.56 0.35 0.88
N LEU A 318 8.63 0.48 1.82
CA LEU A 318 8.76 1.47 2.88
C LEU A 318 9.94 1.05 3.77
N LEU A 319 10.91 1.97 3.89
CA LEU A 319 12.29 1.82 4.39
C LEU A 319 13.39 1.65 3.33
N GLN A 320 13.08 1.38 2.06
CA GLN A 320 14.10 1.38 1.01
C GLN A 320 13.83 2.52 0.02
N ARG A 321 14.68 3.54 0.07
CA ARG A 321 14.83 4.55 -1.00
C ARG A 321 15.35 3.93 -2.32
N GLU A 322 15.54 2.61 -2.35
CA GLU A 322 16.06 1.85 -3.47
C GLU A 322 14.92 1.34 -4.35
N LYS A 323 15.03 1.58 -5.65
CA LYS A 323 14.06 1.13 -6.64
C LYS A 323 14.34 -0.33 -6.98
N ALA A 324 13.31 -1.17 -6.89
CA ALA A 324 13.35 -2.57 -7.31
C ALA A 324 12.23 -2.90 -8.29
N PHE A 325 12.43 -3.97 -9.06
CA PHE A 325 11.44 -4.54 -9.97
C PHE A 325 11.44 -6.06 -9.87
N TYR A 326 10.38 -6.68 -10.40
CA TYR A 326 10.21 -8.12 -10.42
C TYR A 326 10.48 -8.68 -11.82
N THR A 327 11.14 -9.83 -11.89
CA THR A 327 11.43 -10.57 -13.13
C THR A 327 10.96 -12.01 -12.99
N ASP A 328 10.60 -12.63 -14.11
CA ASP A 328 10.31 -14.06 -14.23
C ASP A 328 11.58 -14.93 -14.32
N GLY A 329 12.75 -14.30 -14.25
CA GLY A 329 14.07 -14.93 -14.30
C GLY A 329 14.90 -14.44 -15.47
N ARG A 330 14.34 -13.73 -16.45
CA ARG A 330 15.08 -13.08 -17.52
C ARG A 330 14.56 -11.69 -17.78
N VAL A 331 15.47 -10.74 -17.98
CA VAL A 331 15.10 -9.34 -18.19
C VAL A 331 16.21 -8.57 -18.89
N ALA A 332 15.84 -7.67 -19.78
CA ALA A 332 16.76 -6.73 -20.42
C ALA A 332 16.62 -5.36 -19.76
N VAL A 333 17.65 -4.92 -19.04
CA VAL A 333 17.64 -3.63 -18.35
C VAL A 333 18.39 -2.60 -19.21
N PRO A 334 17.73 -1.52 -19.66
CA PRO A 334 18.40 -0.41 -20.30
C PRO A 334 19.27 0.36 -19.29
N LEU A 335 20.52 0.64 -19.65
CA LEU A 335 21.46 1.33 -18.75
C LEU A 335 22.28 2.39 -19.51
N PRO A 336 22.64 3.51 -18.86
CA PRO A 336 23.68 4.39 -19.39
C PRO A 336 25.05 3.70 -19.31
N GLU A 337 26.05 4.31 -19.95
CA GLU A 337 27.45 3.97 -19.68
C GLU A 337 27.75 4.20 -18.18
N GLY A 338 28.41 3.24 -17.53
CA GLY A 338 28.73 3.36 -16.11
C GLY A 338 28.99 2.05 -15.39
N ASN A 339 29.03 2.15 -14.06
CA ASN A 339 29.20 1.02 -13.14
C ASN A 339 27.95 0.88 -12.28
N PHE A 340 27.47 -0.35 -12.14
CA PHE A 340 26.24 -0.68 -11.45
C PHE A 340 26.43 -1.87 -10.52
N VAL A 341 25.65 -1.89 -9.44
CA VAL A 341 25.47 -3.04 -8.55
C VAL A 341 24.09 -3.63 -8.85
N VAL A 342 24.07 -4.93 -9.14
CA VAL A 342 22.86 -5.72 -9.35
C VAL A 342 22.66 -6.60 -8.13
N ARG A 343 21.62 -6.34 -7.34
CA ARG A 343 21.24 -7.12 -6.16
C ARG A 343 19.95 -7.88 -6.44
N VAL A 344 19.92 -9.17 -6.12
CA VAL A 344 18.80 -10.06 -6.40
C VAL A 344 18.38 -10.78 -5.12
N THR A 345 17.08 -10.81 -4.84
CA THR A 345 16.48 -11.44 -3.65
C THR A 345 15.27 -12.29 -4.00
N LYS A 346 15.03 -13.36 -3.24
CA LYS A 346 13.85 -14.23 -3.37
C LYS A 346 13.42 -14.80 -2.02
N GLY A 347 12.47 -14.15 -1.35
CA GLY A 347 11.94 -14.58 -0.04
C GLY A 347 13.01 -14.80 1.04
N TYR A 348 12.70 -15.66 2.02
CA TYR A 348 13.60 -15.99 3.15
C TYR A 348 14.39 -17.29 2.97
N GLU A 349 14.05 -18.08 1.95
CA GLU A 349 14.69 -19.37 1.66
C GLU A 349 15.94 -19.24 0.79
N PHE A 350 16.21 -18.08 0.20
CA PHE A 350 17.38 -17.84 -0.65
C PHE A 350 18.30 -16.78 -0.07
N LEU A 351 19.61 -17.01 -0.17
CA LEU A 351 20.60 -15.97 0.12
C LEU A 351 20.54 -14.90 -0.98
N PRO A 352 20.52 -13.60 -0.62
CA PRO A 352 20.69 -12.52 -1.58
C PRO A 352 21.98 -12.69 -2.37
N ALA A 353 21.92 -12.38 -3.66
CA ALA A 353 23.10 -12.38 -4.54
C ALA A 353 23.35 -10.98 -5.07
N GLU A 354 24.62 -10.62 -5.18
CA GLU A 354 25.06 -9.33 -5.71
C GLU A 354 26.11 -9.54 -6.80
N ALA A 355 26.09 -8.68 -7.81
CA ALA A 355 27.09 -8.64 -8.87
C ALA A 355 27.35 -7.19 -9.29
N GLU A 356 28.61 -6.87 -9.53
CA GLU A 356 29.01 -5.59 -10.12
C GLU A 356 29.08 -5.72 -11.65
N VAL A 357 28.61 -4.69 -12.35
CA VAL A 357 28.65 -4.64 -13.80
C VAL A 357 29.07 -3.26 -14.29
N SER A 358 30.10 -3.25 -15.14
CA SER A 358 30.51 -2.08 -15.90
C SER A 358 30.05 -2.22 -17.35
N LEU A 359 29.56 -1.14 -17.94
CA LEU A 359 29.12 -1.03 -19.33
C LEU A 359 29.70 0.22 -19.98
N LYS A 360 30.17 0.09 -21.22
CA LYS A 360 30.52 1.20 -22.11
C LYS A 360 29.35 1.53 -23.04
N SER A 361 29.28 2.75 -23.55
CA SER A 361 28.23 3.16 -24.48
C SER A 361 28.10 2.19 -25.67
N GLY A 362 26.88 1.75 -25.97
CA GLY A 362 26.58 0.77 -27.02
C GLY A 362 26.77 -0.69 -26.59
N GLU A 363 27.27 -0.96 -25.38
CA GLU A 363 27.57 -2.32 -24.93
C GLU A 363 26.29 -3.08 -24.54
N GLU A 364 26.19 -4.30 -25.07
CA GLU A 364 25.26 -5.31 -24.59
C GLU A 364 26.02 -6.36 -23.76
N LYS A 365 25.51 -6.66 -22.57
CA LYS A 365 26.18 -7.58 -21.66
C LYS A 365 25.22 -8.59 -21.06
N GLN A 366 25.64 -9.85 -21.06
CA GLN A 366 24.97 -10.93 -20.37
C GLN A 366 25.48 -11.00 -18.92
N LEU A 367 24.56 -11.02 -17.96
CA LEU A 367 24.88 -11.24 -16.56
C LEU A 367 24.00 -12.36 -16.03
N ARG A 368 24.63 -13.45 -15.59
CA ARG A 368 23.94 -14.52 -14.88
C ARG A 368 24.14 -14.35 -13.38
N VAL A 369 23.05 -14.19 -12.64
CA VAL A 369 23.06 -14.17 -11.17
C VAL A 369 22.44 -15.45 -10.66
N THR A 370 23.19 -16.20 -9.85
CA THR A 370 22.72 -17.48 -9.31
C THR A 370 22.33 -17.31 -7.85
N LEU A 371 21.06 -17.57 -7.53
CA LEU A 371 20.55 -17.56 -6.16
C LEU A 371 20.80 -18.92 -5.51
N LYS A 372 21.56 -18.92 -4.41
CA LYS A 372 21.78 -20.11 -3.59
C LYS A 372 20.68 -20.21 -2.54
N ARG A 373 20.10 -21.39 -2.42
CA ARG A 373 19.11 -21.66 -1.39
C ARG A 373 19.78 -21.81 -0.02
N LEU A 374 19.23 -21.14 0.99
CA LEU A 374 19.59 -21.30 2.39
C LEU A 374 18.97 -22.59 2.96
N VAL A 375 17.69 -22.83 2.65
CA VAL A 375 16.95 -24.03 3.03
C VAL A 375 15.77 -24.23 2.08
N ASN A 376 15.43 -25.48 1.75
CA ASN A 376 14.23 -25.81 0.99
C ASN A 376 13.13 -26.28 1.95
N MET A 377 12.30 -25.36 2.43
CA MET A 377 11.24 -25.67 3.39
C MET A 377 10.18 -26.58 2.80
N GLN A 378 9.87 -26.43 1.50
CA GLN A 378 8.92 -27.30 0.80
C GLN A 378 9.36 -28.76 0.82
N SER A 379 10.64 -29.03 0.54
CA SER A 379 11.21 -30.40 0.62
C SER A 379 11.16 -30.98 2.03
N LEU A 380 11.14 -30.10 3.04
CA LEU A 380 10.98 -30.47 4.43
C LEU A 380 9.52 -30.63 4.82
N GLY A 381 8.53 -30.34 3.96
CA GLY A 381 7.09 -30.47 4.22
C GLY A 381 6.38 -29.17 4.65
N TRP A 382 7.01 -28.02 4.43
CA TRP A 382 6.53 -26.71 4.86
C TRP A 382 6.31 -25.77 3.67
N LEU A 383 5.09 -25.27 3.51
CA LEU A 383 4.75 -24.31 2.46
C LEU A 383 4.72 -22.90 3.03
N SER A 384 5.42 -21.98 2.37
CA SER A 384 5.39 -20.54 2.68
C SER A 384 4.15 -19.89 2.07
N GLY A 385 3.43 -19.06 2.81
CA GLY A 385 2.32 -18.30 2.25
C GLY A 385 1.76 -17.24 3.17
N GLU A 386 0.72 -16.58 2.70
CA GLU A 386 0.12 -15.43 3.37
C GLU A 386 -1.40 -15.42 3.20
N HIS A 387 -2.12 -14.98 4.23
CA HIS A 387 -3.57 -15.13 4.32
C HIS A 387 -4.35 -13.82 4.43
N HIS A 388 -3.66 -12.68 4.44
CA HIS A 388 -4.29 -11.37 4.54
C HIS A 388 -3.52 -10.32 3.76
N MET A 389 -4.02 -10.04 2.56
CA MET A 389 -3.45 -9.10 1.59
C MET A 389 -4.58 -8.54 0.72
N HIS A 390 -4.36 -7.35 0.19
CA HIS A 390 -5.34 -6.63 -0.60
C HIS A 390 -4.77 -6.19 -1.94
N CYS A 391 -5.51 -6.46 -3.01
CA CYS A 391 -5.16 -5.92 -4.33
C CYS A 391 -5.43 -4.42 -4.40
N THR A 392 -6.57 -3.99 -3.86
CA THR A 392 -7.03 -2.60 -3.82
C THR A 392 -7.53 -2.23 -2.43
N GLY A 393 -7.31 -0.99 -1.98
CA GLY A 393 -7.71 -0.55 -0.63
C GLY A 393 -9.21 -0.34 -0.44
N HIS A 394 -9.69 -0.50 0.80
CA HIS A 394 -11.11 -0.46 1.24
C HIS A 394 -11.88 0.86 1.01
N GLY A 395 -11.35 1.79 0.22
CA GLY A 395 -12.05 3.05 -0.04
C GLY A 395 -11.47 3.88 -1.17
N VAL A 396 -10.44 3.40 -1.87
CA VAL A 396 -9.90 4.15 -3.00
C VAL A 396 -9.39 3.22 -4.11
N GLN A 397 -10.20 3.08 -5.16
CA GLN A 397 -9.93 2.38 -6.43
C GLN A 397 -8.81 3.04 -7.26
N LYS A 398 -7.96 3.91 -6.71
CA LYS A 398 -7.39 4.98 -7.53
C LYS A 398 -5.91 4.79 -7.90
N TYR A 399 -5.28 3.69 -7.46
CA TYR A 399 -3.90 3.29 -7.77
C TYR A 399 -3.83 2.22 -8.86
N ASP A 400 -4.85 2.22 -9.70
CA ASP A 400 -5.40 1.02 -10.29
C ASP A 400 -4.77 0.64 -11.63
N ARG A 401 -3.73 1.34 -12.08
CA ARG A 401 -3.22 1.16 -13.45
C ARG A 401 -2.83 -0.30 -13.74
N VAL A 402 -2.25 -1.01 -12.77
CA VAL A 402 -1.83 -2.42 -12.92
C VAL A 402 -2.87 -3.40 -12.40
N PHE A 403 -3.53 -3.09 -11.27
CA PHE A 403 -4.40 -4.02 -10.55
C PHE A 403 -5.90 -3.87 -10.86
N ALA A 404 -6.34 -2.81 -11.56
CA ALA A 404 -7.74 -2.68 -12.05
C ALA A 404 -8.05 -3.61 -13.20
N ASN A 405 -7.06 -3.81 -14.08
CA ASN A 405 -7.25 -4.54 -15.32
C ASN A 405 -7.11 -6.04 -15.02
N PRO A 406 -8.19 -6.83 -15.15
CA PRO A 406 -8.15 -8.26 -14.84
C PRO A 406 -7.09 -9.03 -15.65
N LYS A 407 -6.72 -8.55 -16.85
CA LYS A 407 -5.72 -9.20 -17.71
C LYS A 407 -4.29 -9.05 -17.21
N THR A 408 -3.99 -7.97 -16.50
CA THR A 408 -2.63 -7.66 -16.00
C THR A 408 -2.51 -7.91 -14.50
N CYS A 409 -3.60 -7.80 -13.74
CA CYS A 409 -3.63 -7.93 -12.30
C CYS A 409 -3.13 -9.31 -11.84
N LEU A 410 -3.81 -10.38 -12.24
CA LEU A 410 -3.48 -11.74 -11.78
C LEU A 410 -2.05 -12.18 -12.15
N PRO A 411 -1.57 -12.06 -13.41
CA PRO A 411 -0.20 -12.43 -13.74
C PRO A 411 0.86 -11.62 -12.96
N THR A 412 0.60 -10.34 -12.73
CA THR A 412 1.52 -9.47 -11.97
C THR A 412 1.57 -9.87 -10.50
N LEU A 413 0.42 -10.16 -9.89
CA LEU A 413 0.36 -10.63 -8.51
C LEU A 413 1.12 -11.94 -8.32
N VAL A 414 0.90 -12.90 -9.23
CA VAL A 414 1.60 -14.19 -9.21
C VAL A 414 3.11 -13.98 -9.33
N LEU A 415 3.56 -13.12 -10.24
CA LEU A 415 4.98 -12.77 -10.38
C LEU A 415 5.57 -12.21 -9.08
N ILE A 416 4.88 -11.26 -8.43
CA ILE A 416 5.32 -10.64 -7.18
C ILE A 416 5.39 -11.69 -6.07
N LEU A 417 4.30 -12.42 -5.82
CA LEU A 417 4.21 -13.39 -4.74
C LEU A 417 5.26 -14.51 -4.87
N LYS A 418 5.49 -15.01 -6.09
CA LYS A 418 6.54 -16.01 -6.37
C LYS A 418 7.95 -15.44 -6.24
N SER A 419 8.15 -14.17 -6.61
CA SER A 419 9.43 -13.46 -6.38
C SER A 419 9.71 -13.23 -4.90
N GLU A 420 8.66 -13.07 -4.08
CA GLU A 420 8.76 -13.00 -2.62
C GLU A 420 8.88 -14.39 -1.97
N GLY A 421 8.95 -15.47 -2.77
CA GLY A 421 9.16 -16.83 -2.30
C GLY A 421 7.94 -17.48 -1.64
N LEU A 422 6.73 -17.06 -1.99
CA LEU A 422 5.50 -17.66 -1.51
C LEU A 422 5.06 -18.82 -2.41
N HIS A 423 4.53 -19.87 -1.79
CA HIS A 423 3.90 -21.02 -2.44
C HIS A 423 2.38 -20.88 -2.50
N TYR A 424 1.77 -20.17 -1.54
CA TYR A 424 0.34 -19.89 -1.56
C TYR A 424 -0.03 -18.50 -1.07
N ALA A 425 -1.22 -18.04 -1.45
CA ALA A 425 -1.80 -16.77 -0.99
C ALA A 425 -3.33 -16.83 -0.90
N PHE A 426 -3.90 -16.08 0.05
CA PHE A 426 -5.34 -15.80 0.14
C PHE A 426 -5.59 -14.29 0.03
N MET A 427 -6.38 -13.88 -0.96
CA MET A 427 -6.82 -12.49 -1.22
C MET A 427 -7.87 -12.52 -2.34
N THR A 428 -8.67 -11.46 -2.56
CA THR A 428 -9.54 -11.36 -3.75
C THR A 428 -8.89 -10.46 -4.80
N PRO A 429 -8.28 -11.00 -5.88
CA PRO A 429 -7.77 -10.20 -6.97
C PRO A 429 -8.83 -9.88 -8.03
N HIS A 430 -8.61 -8.79 -8.77
CA HIS A 430 -9.37 -8.56 -9.99
C HIS A 430 -9.08 -9.68 -11.00
N GLY A 431 -10.14 -10.33 -11.49
CA GLY A 431 -10.05 -11.48 -12.40
C GLY A 431 -10.37 -12.82 -11.76
N LEU A 432 -10.53 -12.91 -10.43
CA LEU A 432 -11.10 -14.08 -9.75
C LEU A 432 -12.37 -13.69 -8.99
N LYS A 433 -13.39 -14.54 -9.05
CA LYS A 433 -14.56 -14.44 -8.17
C LYS A 433 -14.21 -15.02 -6.81
N PHE A 434 -14.88 -14.56 -5.75
CA PHE A 434 -14.73 -15.12 -4.42
C PHE A 434 -14.88 -16.66 -4.44
N GLY A 435 -13.99 -17.37 -3.75
CA GLY A 435 -13.96 -18.83 -3.67
C GLY A 435 -13.27 -19.56 -4.84
N GLU A 436 -12.96 -18.85 -5.94
CA GLU A 436 -12.17 -19.41 -7.04
C GLU A 436 -10.71 -19.65 -6.61
N THR A 437 -10.04 -20.58 -7.27
CA THR A 437 -8.65 -20.94 -6.96
C THR A 437 -7.86 -21.00 -8.25
N TYR A 438 -6.79 -20.21 -8.30
CA TYR A 438 -5.79 -20.24 -9.36
C TYR A 438 -4.63 -21.14 -8.92
N VAL A 439 -4.19 -22.02 -9.82
CA VAL A 439 -3.17 -23.03 -9.52
C VAL A 439 -2.15 -23.09 -10.66
N GLU A 440 -0.88 -23.01 -10.30
CA GLU A 440 0.28 -23.43 -11.11
C GLU A 440 0.94 -24.64 -10.45
N SER A 441 1.95 -25.24 -11.08
CA SER A 441 2.65 -26.43 -10.55
C SER A 441 3.31 -26.20 -9.18
N ASP A 442 3.71 -24.96 -8.89
CA ASP A 442 4.49 -24.53 -7.72
C ASP A 442 3.84 -23.38 -6.95
N PHE A 443 2.63 -22.95 -7.33
CA PHE A 443 1.95 -21.83 -6.69
C PHE A 443 0.42 -22.00 -6.64
N LEU A 444 -0.21 -21.52 -5.56
CA LEU A 444 -1.67 -21.49 -5.40
C LEU A 444 -2.16 -20.13 -4.89
N LEU A 445 -3.16 -19.55 -5.56
CA LEU A 445 -3.84 -18.35 -5.09
C LEU A 445 -5.33 -18.64 -4.93
N HIS A 446 -5.86 -18.44 -3.73
CA HIS A 446 -7.28 -18.63 -3.45
C HIS A 446 -7.98 -17.29 -3.22
N SER A 447 -9.08 -17.08 -3.94
CA SER A 447 -9.90 -15.88 -3.86
C SER A 447 -10.64 -15.82 -2.53
N SER A 448 -10.17 -14.96 -1.62
CA SER A 448 -10.63 -14.86 -0.22
C SER A 448 -10.90 -13.40 0.16
N ASN A 449 -11.59 -13.15 1.26
CA ASN A 449 -11.91 -11.80 1.70
C ASN A 449 -11.61 -11.61 3.18
N GLU A 450 -11.32 -10.37 3.54
CA GLU A 450 -11.42 -9.89 4.91
C GLU A 450 -12.90 -9.55 5.17
N TRP A 451 -13.45 -10.16 6.22
CA TRP A 451 -14.85 -10.03 6.57
C TRP A 451 -14.95 -9.57 8.01
N GLY A 452 -15.66 -8.48 8.23
CA GLY A 452 -15.85 -7.95 9.58
C GLY A 452 -17.08 -7.05 9.62
N SER A 453 -17.80 -7.07 10.73
CA SER A 453 -18.99 -6.25 10.99
C SER A 453 -18.78 -4.74 10.78
N GLY A 454 -17.55 -4.24 10.75
CA GLY A 454 -17.26 -2.81 10.66
C GLY A 454 -17.56 -2.09 11.97
N GLY A 455 -17.21 -2.70 13.11
CA GLY A 455 -17.49 -2.07 14.40
C GLY A 455 -17.39 -2.96 15.64
N THR A 456 -17.86 -4.20 15.55
CA THR A 456 -18.36 -4.89 16.75
C THR A 456 -17.51 -6.09 17.16
N GLY A 457 -16.97 -6.90 16.24
CA GLY A 457 -16.17 -8.10 16.54
C GLY A 457 -14.83 -8.19 15.79
N GLY A 458 -14.33 -7.09 15.24
CA GLY A 458 -13.07 -7.05 14.52
C GLY A 458 -13.11 -7.75 13.16
N ASP A 459 -11.96 -7.77 12.49
CA ASP A 459 -11.85 -8.28 11.14
C ASP A 459 -11.34 -9.72 11.10
N ILE A 460 -11.92 -10.50 10.17
CA ILE A 460 -11.76 -11.94 10.08
C ILE A 460 -11.29 -12.31 8.67
N CYS A 461 -10.17 -13.00 8.55
CA CYS A 461 -9.72 -13.56 7.28
C CYS A 461 -10.39 -14.90 7.01
N LEU A 462 -10.88 -15.09 5.79
CA LEU A 462 -11.63 -16.28 5.37
C LEU A 462 -10.75 -17.28 4.60
N ILE A 463 -10.11 -18.22 5.27
CA ILE A 463 -9.19 -19.17 4.63
C ILE A 463 -9.93 -20.36 4.04
N GLY A 464 -9.94 -20.45 2.71
CA GLY A 464 -10.46 -21.58 1.92
C GLY A 464 -11.95 -21.52 1.56
N PHE A 465 -12.65 -20.48 2.02
CA PHE A 465 -14.09 -20.34 1.84
C PHE A 465 -14.51 -20.34 0.37
N LYS A 466 -15.54 -21.12 0.05
CA LYS A 466 -16.13 -21.16 -1.29
C LYS A 466 -17.38 -20.29 -1.43
N THR A 467 -18.00 -19.92 -0.32
CA THR A 467 -19.16 -19.02 -0.26
C THR A 467 -18.96 -17.98 0.82
N MET A 468 -19.44 -16.76 0.57
CA MET A 468 -19.35 -15.66 1.53
C MET A 468 -20.28 -15.92 2.73
N PRO A 469 -19.83 -15.70 3.97
CA PRO A 469 -20.71 -15.65 5.13
C PRO A 469 -21.81 -14.61 4.95
N LYS A 470 -23.03 -14.94 5.36
CA LYS A 470 -24.17 -14.00 5.36
C LYS A 470 -24.20 -13.27 6.70
N ARG A 471 -24.05 -11.95 6.67
CA ARG A 471 -24.21 -11.10 7.85
C ARG A 471 -25.69 -10.90 8.15
N ARG A 472 -26.12 -11.27 9.35
CA ARG A 472 -27.51 -11.05 9.80
C ARG A 472 -27.73 -9.63 10.31
N ASN A 473 -26.79 -9.11 11.10
CA ASN A 473 -26.81 -7.74 11.62
C ASN A 473 -25.38 -7.26 11.96
N ILE A 474 -25.27 -6.06 12.54
CA ILE A 474 -23.98 -5.45 12.87
C ILE A 474 -23.22 -6.19 13.98
N PHE A 475 -23.87 -6.99 14.82
CA PHE A 475 -23.26 -7.78 15.90
C PHE A 475 -22.86 -9.19 15.47
N ASP A 476 -23.10 -9.55 14.21
CA ASP A 476 -22.91 -10.89 13.71
C ASP A 476 -21.54 -11.06 13.05
N ASN A 477 -20.54 -11.38 13.88
CA ASN A 477 -19.24 -11.88 13.42
C ASN A 477 -19.11 -13.42 13.56
N ILE A 478 -19.89 -14.01 14.47
CA ILE A 478 -19.81 -15.44 14.80
C ILE A 478 -20.23 -16.33 13.63
N SER A 479 -21.11 -15.87 12.74
CA SER A 479 -21.56 -16.64 11.57
C SER A 479 -20.43 -17.05 10.62
N ALA A 480 -19.34 -16.28 10.51
CA ALA A 480 -18.19 -16.70 9.72
C ALA A 480 -17.50 -17.93 10.32
N PHE A 481 -17.39 -17.99 11.64
CA PHE A 481 -16.83 -19.15 12.34
C PHE A 481 -17.75 -20.37 12.26
N VAL A 482 -19.07 -20.18 12.37
CA VAL A 482 -20.04 -21.27 12.16
C VAL A 482 -19.90 -21.86 10.75
N LEU A 483 -19.89 -21.00 9.73
CA LEU A 483 -19.74 -21.45 8.35
C LEU A 483 -18.39 -22.14 8.10
N ALA A 484 -17.31 -21.66 8.74
CA ALA A 484 -16.01 -22.32 8.69
C ALA A 484 -16.09 -23.76 9.21
N GLN A 485 -16.74 -23.97 10.35
CA GLN A 485 -16.92 -25.30 10.94
C GLN A 485 -17.76 -26.21 10.04
N GLU A 486 -18.88 -25.71 9.51
CA GLU A 486 -19.80 -26.47 8.66
C GLU A 486 -19.15 -26.93 7.34
N GLN A 487 -18.28 -26.11 6.76
CA GLN A 487 -17.68 -26.37 5.46
C GLN A 487 -16.24 -26.90 5.54
N GLY A 488 -15.68 -27.02 6.74
CA GLY A 488 -14.28 -27.39 6.90
C GLY A 488 -13.31 -26.32 6.39
N TRP A 489 -13.60 -25.04 6.61
CA TRP A 489 -12.67 -23.93 6.33
C TRP A 489 -12.09 -23.37 7.62
N VAL A 490 -11.27 -22.31 7.52
CA VAL A 490 -10.69 -21.64 8.69
C VAL A 490 -11.04 -20.16 8.65
N ALA A 491 -11.71 -19.70 9.70
CA ALA A 491 -11.86 -18.27 10.01
C ALA A 491 -10.88 -17.92 11.12
N LEU A 492 -10.25 -16.73 11.04
CA LEU A 492 -9.35 -16.23 12.08
C LEU A 492 -9.39 -14.71 12.14
N HIS A 493 -9.20 -14.15 13.33
CA HIS A 493 -9.10 -12.70 13.52
C HIS A 493 -7.73 -12.15 13.10
N THR A 494 -7.74 -11.00 12.43
CA THR A 494 -6.55 -10.22 12.02
C THR A 494 -6.45 -8.89 12.78
N HIS A 495 -5.24 -8.31 12.82
CA HIS A 495 -4.86 -7.03 13.45
C HIS A 495 -5.80 -6.51 14.55
N PRO A 496 -5.90 -7.23 15.69
CA PRO A 496 -6.76 -6.85 16.80
C PRO A 496 -6.20 -5.68 17.63
N ASP A 497 -5.23 -4.94 17.09
CA ASP A 497 -4.54 -3.86 17.75
C ASP A 497 -5.26 -2.56 17.40
N TRP A 498 -5.79 -1.82 18.40
CA TRP A 498 -6.02 -0.36 18.46
C TRP A 498 -7.11 0.02 19.48
N GLY A 499 -6.74 0.52 20.68
CA GLY A 499 -7.67 1.15 21.64
C GLY A 499 -7.92 0.39 22.98
N LYS A 500 -9.12 0.50 23.56
CA LYS A 500 -9.57 -0.33 24.71
C LYS A 500 -10.86 -1.05 24.34
N VAL A 501 -10.99 -2.35 24.65
CA VAL A 501 -12.24 -3.12 24.43
C VAL A 501 -13.46 -2.40 25.03
N SER A 502 -13.27 -1.78 26.20
CA SER A 502 -14.27 -1.00 26.96
C SER A 502 -14.61 0.38 26.38
N ASN A 503 -14.01 0.79 25.25
CA ASN A 503 -14.34 2.04 24.57
C ASN A 503 -15.22 1.76 23.33
N PRO A 504 -16.47 2.26 23.30
CA PRO A 504 -17.37 2.04 22.17
C PRO A 504 -16.91 2.71 20.87
N LYS A 505 -16.04 3.73 20.94
CA LYS A 505 -15.51 4.42 19.74
C LYS A 505 -14.45 3.62 19.00
N ASP A 506 -13.90 2.57 19.60
CA ASP A 506 -12.83 1.77 19.01
C ASP A 506 -13.42 0.65 18.15
N LEU A 507 -13.88 0.98 16.95
CA LEU A 507 -14.72 0.11 16.11
C LEU A 507 -13.98 -1.13 15.49
N GLY A 508 -12.70 -1.36 15.79
CA GLY A 508 -11.85 -2.36 15.10
C GLY A 508 -11.33 -3.53 15.94
N PHE A 509 -11.79 -3.71 17.17
CA PHE A 509 -11.28 -4.77 18.03
C PHE A 509 -11.84 -6.14 17.70
N ALA A 510 -11.00 -7.18 17.69
CA ALA A 510 -11.41 -8.59 17.76
C ALA A 510 -12.08 -8.93 19.10
N ARG A 511 -13.16 -8.21 19.45
CA ARG A 511 -13.81 -8.24 20.77
C ARG A 511 -14.44 -9.59 21.09
N ASP A 512 -14.89 -10.30 20.06
CA ASP A 512 -15.45 -11.63 20.11
C ASP A 512 -14.40 -12.75 20.00
N LEU A 513 -13.10 -12.43 19.88
CA LEU A 513 -12.02 -13.42 19.86
C LEU A 513 -12.07 -14.38 21.06
N PRO A 514 -12.27 -13.92 22.33
CA PRO A 514 -12.41 -14.84 23.45
C PRO A 514 -13.61 -15.79 23.33
N ILE A 515 -14.66 -15.41 22.60
CA ILE A 515 -15.84 -16.27 22.38
C ILE A 515 -15.46 -17.44 21.48
N VAL A 516 -14.87 -17.15 20.31
CA VAL A 516 -14.54 -18.18 19.32
C VAL A 516 -13.41 -19.09 19.79
N VAL A 517 -12.48 -18.58 20.61
CA VAL A 517 -11.47 -19.41 21.28
C VAL A 517 -12.11 -20.30 22.35
N ALA A 518 -13.06 -19.80 23.14
CA ALA A 518 -13.77 -20.60 24.13
C ALA A 518 -14.50 -21.81 23.52
N TYR A 519 -15.03 -21.62 22.30
CA TYR A 519 -15.70 -22.69 21.55
C TYR A 519 -14.75 -23.61 20.78
N GLY A 520 -13.47 -23.25 20.67
CA GLY A 520 -12.51 -23.98 19.84
C GLY A 520 -12.74 -23.80 18.34
N TRP A 521 -13.41 -22.73 17.93
CA TRP A 521 -13.75 -22.47 16.52
C TRP A 521 -12.67 -21.70 15.77
N SER A 522 -11.78 -21.02 16.49
CA SER A 522 -10.59 -20.37 15.94
C SER A 522 -9.35 -21.24 16.20
N PRO A 523 -8.86 -22.00 15.20
CA PRO A 523 -7.72 -22.89 15.39
C PRO A 523 -6.37 -22.16 15.34
N VAL A 524 -6.35 -20.92 14.84
CA VAL A 524 -5.15 -20.08 14.66
C VAL A 524 -5.47 -18.61 14.90
N TRP A 525 -4.44 -17.82 15.20
CA TRP A 525 -4.55 -16.37 15.34
C TRP A 525 -3.39 -15.64 14.64
N ASP A 526 -3.72 -14.56 13.91
CA ASP A 526 -2.75 -13.74 13.20
C ASP A 526 -2.06 -12.74 14.13
N LEU A 527 -1.04 -13.25 14.82
CA LEU A 527 -0.27 -12.47 15.79
C LEU A 527 0.73 -11.52 15.14
N PHE A 528 1.12 -11.78 13.89
CA PHE A 528 2.19 -11.04 13.20
C PHE A 528 1.63 -10.04 12.19
N CYS A 529 0.31 -9.89 12.08
CA CYS A 529 -0.31 -8.84 11.28
C CYS A 529 0.31 -7.47 11.58
N TRP A 530 0.74 -6.77 10.52
CA TRP A 530 1.62 -5.58 10.54
C TRP A 530 2.99 -5.82 11.18
N VAL A 531 3.05 -6.05 12.49
CA VAL A 531 4.25 -6.45 13.22
C VAL A 531 3.87 -7.34 14.39
N ALA A 532 4.76 -8.26 14.76
CA ALA A 532 4.61 -8.98 16.02
C ALA A 532 4.75 -8.02 17.22
N ASN A 533 4.03 -8.32 18.31
CA ASN A 533 4.04 -7.54 19.55
C ASN A 533 4.16 -8.51 20.74
N GLU A 534 5.02 -8.20 21.70
CA GLU A 534 5.20 -9.00 22.90
C GLU A 534 3.89 -9.10 23.71
N GLU A 535 3.11 -8.03 23.78
CA GLU A 535 1.82 -8.02 24.49
C GLU A 535 0.82 -9.02 23.88
N LYS A 536 0.68 -9.02 22.54
CA LYS A 536 -0.16 -9.99 21.82
C LYS A 536 0.29 -11.43 22.08
N LEU A 537 1.61 -11.68 22.11
CA LEU A 537 2.16 -12.99 22.44
C LEU A 537 1.80 -13.40 23.87
N GLN A 538 1.83 -12.47 24.83
CA GLN A 538 1.42 -12.77 26.20
C GLN A 538 -0.07 -13.10 26.28
N TRP A 539 -0.95 -12.37 25.59
CA TRP A 539 -2.38 -12.71 25.54
C TRP A 539 -2.60 -14.13 24.97
N TRP A 540 -1.87 -14.45 23.90
CA TRP A 540 -1.91 -15.79 23.31
C TRP A 540 -1.45 -16.89 24.29
N TYR A 541 -0.34 -16.67 25.01
CA TYR A 541 0.12 -17.60 26.03
C TYR A 541 -0.90 -17.83 27.15
N ARG A 542 -1.69 -16.83 27.53
CA ARG A 542 -2.76 -17.01 28.52
C ARG A 542 -3.77 -18.07 28.04
N TRP A 543 -4.21 -18.02 26.78
CA TRP A 543 -5.11 -19.06 26.23
C TRP A 543 -4.47 -20.44 26.24
N LEU A 544 -3.20 -20.55 25.87
CA LEU A 544 -2.49 -21.83 25.91
C LEU A 544 -2.38 -22.36 27.35
N ASN A 545 -2.11 -21.51 28.33
CA ASN A 545 -2.06 -21.88 29.75
C ASN A 545 -3.41 -22.34 30.30
N LEU A 546 -4.51 -21.86 29.72
CA LEU A 546 -5.87 -22.31 30.01
C LEU A 546 -6.25 -23.62 29.30
N GLY A 547 -5.37 -24.19 28.47
CA GLY A 547 -5.59 -25.45 27.77
C GLY A 547 -6.37 -25.30 26.46
N PHE A 548 -6.43 -24.10 25.86
CA PHE A 548 -6.96 -23.93 24.51
C PHE A 548 -5.88 -24.21 23.46
N ARG A 549 -6.25 -24.96 22.42
CA ARG A 549 -5.38 -25.18 21.26
C ARG A 549 -5.57 -24.04 20.27
N LEU A 550 -4.54 -23.22 20.12
CA LEU A 550 -4.55 -22.06 19.24
C LEU A 550 -3.16 -21.91 18.61
N GLY A 551 -3.07 -22.07 17.28
CA GLY A 551 -1.84 -21.87 16.52
C GLY A 551 -1.56 -20.40 16.23
N ILE A 552 -0.35 -20.13 15.73
CA ILE A 552 0.11 -18.79 15.34
C ILE A 552 0.21 -18.67 13.83
N THR A 553 -0.19 -17.51 13.30
CA THR A 553 -0.02 -17.14 11.90
C THR A 553 0.52 -15.72 11.79
N GLY A 554 0.94 -15.38 10.57
CA GLY A 554 1.43 -14.05 10.21
C GLY A 554 1.01 -13.62 8.82
N SER A 555 0.66 -12.34 8.71
CA SER A 555 0.31 -11.66 7.47
C SER A 555 0.76 -10.19 7.49
N THR A 556 0.70 -9.51 6.34
CA THR A 556 1.14 -8.13 6.18
C THR A 556 0.00 -7.13 6.21
N ASP A 557 -1.22 -7.51 5.80
CA ASP A 557 -2.29 -6.56 5.47
C ASP A 557 -1.80 -5.51 4.46
N THR A 558 -0.96 -5.96 3.52
CA THR A 558 -0.40 -5.09 2.49
C THR A 558 -1.42 -4.81 1.40
N TYR A 559 -1.31 -3.63 0.80
CA TYR A 559 -2.12 -3.21 -0.33
C TYR A 559 -1.21 -3.06 -1.52
N PHE A 560 -1.32 -3.96 -2.50
CA PHE A 560 -0.44 -4.01 -3.66
C PHE A 560 -0.46 -2.72 -4.47
N ASN A 561 -1.62 -2.07 -4.53
CA ASN A 561 -1.78 -0.81 -5.25
C ASN A 561 -1.40 0.42 -4.39
N ASN A 562 -1.24 0.31 -3.08
CA ASN A 562 -1.00 1.47 -2.23
C ASN A 562 0.50 1.80 -2.10
N PRO A 563 1.00 2.92 -2.66
CA PRO A 563 2.39 3.33 -2.50
C PRO A 563 2.75 3.71 -1.06
N ARG A 564 1.75 3.83 -0.17
CA ARG A 564 1.97 3.98 1.29
C ARG A 564 1.99 2.66 2.04
N SER A 565 1.82 1.51 1.39
CA SER A 565 1.88 0.24 2.12
C SER A 565 3.29 0.05 2.67
N ILE A 566 3.39 -0.05 4.00
CA ILE A 566 4.65 0.01 4.74
C ILE A 566 5.49 -1.26 4.53
N ILE A 567 4.84 -2.32 4.07
CA ILE A 567 5.35 -3.68 4.18
C ILE A 567 5.18 -4.36 2.81
N SER A 568 6.28 -4.89 2.28
CA SER A 568 6.28 -5.67 1.03
C SER A 568 5.41 -6.92 1.20
N PRO A 569 4.67 -7.37 0.17
CA PRO A 569 3.97 -8.64 0.22
C PRO A 569 4.90 -9.79 0.64
N GLY A 570 4.37 -10.67 1.48
CA GLY A 570 5.12 -11.79 2.06
C GLY A 570 6.15 -11.39 3.12
N PHE A 571 6.34 -10.12 3.50
CA PHE A 571 7.32 -9.78 4.54
C PHE A 571 6.97 -10.46 5.87
N ASN A 572 5.73 -10.32 6.31
CA ASN A 572 5.18 -11.16 7.37
C ASN A 572 4.51 -12.35 6.68
N ARG A 573 4.85 -13.57 7.09
CA ARG A 573 4.27 -14.75 6.45
C ARG A 573 4.07 -15.89 7.42
N THR A 574 3.23 -16.81 6.98
CA THR A 574 2.96 -18.07 7.64
C THR A 574 3.64 -19.18 6.86
N TYR A 575 4.33 -20.08 7.56
CA TYR A 575 4.64 -21.39 7.01
C TYR A 575 3.66 -22.39 7.58
N VAL A 576 3.10 -23.23 6.71
CA VAL A 576 2.15 -24.28 7.08
C VAL A 576 2.70 -25.65 6.70
N ARG A 577 2.55 -26.62 7.60
CA ARG A 577 2.83 -28.02 7.32
C ARG A 577 1.73 -28.57 6.41
N ALA A 578 2.09 -29.00 5.21
CA ALA A 578 1.14 -29.59 4.27
C ALA A 578 1.82 -30.67 3.43
N ASN A 579 1.10 -31.77 3.18
CA ASN A 579 1.62 -32.92 2.42
C ASN A 579 1.63 -32.67 0.89
N SER A 580 0.92 -31.64 0.44
CA SER A 580 0.80 -31.26 -0.98
C SER A 580 0.45 -29.79 -1.11
N LEU A 581 0.74 -29.20 -2.28
CA LEU A 581 0.30 -27.86 -2.64
C LEU A 581 -1.15 -27.90 -3.16
N THR A 582 -2.09 -28.13 -2.24
CA THR A 582 -3.54 -28.08 -2.51
C THR A 582 -4.24 -27.23 -1.47
N LEU A 583 -5.38 -26.65 -1.84
CA LEU A 583 -6.16 -25.80 -0.94
C LEU A 583 -6.54 -26.56 0.33
N GLU A 584 -6.98 -27.79 0.19
CA GLU A 584 -7.44 -28.65 1.28
C GLU A 584 -6.29 -29.01 2.24
N ALA A 585 -5.10 -29.31 1.71
CA ALA A 585 -3.94 -29.64 2.53
C ALA A 585 -3.42 -28.42 3.30
N ILE A 586 -3.42 -27.24 2.67
CA ILE A 586 -3.07 -25.98 3.32
C ILE A 586 -4.07 -25.67 4.45
N VAL A 587 -5.37 -25.69 4.15
CA VAL A 587 -6.43 -25.43 5.13
C VAL A 587 -6.37 -26.41 6.30
N ASP A 588 -6.12 -27.69 6.05
CA ASP A 588 -5.96 -28.70 7.09
C ASP A 588 -4.77 -28.40 8.02
N GLY A 589 -3.65 -27.94 7.46
CA GLY A 589 -2.50 -27.48 8.24
C GLY A 589 -2.84 -26.29 9.15
N TYR A 590 -3.57 -25.29 8.63
CA TYR A 590 -4.10 -24.19 9.45
C TYR A 590 -5.04 -24.70 10.55
N ARG A 591 -6.00 -25.58 10.22
CA ARG A 591 -6.97 -26.12 11.18
C ARG A 591 -6.31 -26.89 12.32
N LYS A 592 -5.20 -27.57 12.04
CA LYS A 592 -4.42 -28.33 13.04
C LYS A 592 -3.41 -27.47 13.79
N GLY A 593 -3.31 -26.17 13.48
CA GLY A 593 -2.29 -25.29 14.05
C GLY A 593 -0.87 -25.70 13.69
N LYS A 594 -0.67 -26.41 12.57
CA LYS A 594 0.66 -26.85 12.11
C LYS A 594 1.36 -25.71 11.36
N THR A 595 1.60 -24.63 12.08
CA THR A 595 2.07 -23.37 11.51
C THR A 595 3.23 -22.77 12.30
N PHE A 596 3.99 -21.89 11.65
CA PHE A 596 4.81 -20.90 12.33
C PHE A 596 4.73 -19.57 11.58
N ALA A 597 4.91 -18.47 12.30
CA ALA A 597 4.92 -17.11 11.74
C ALA A 597 6.35 -16.55 11.74
N THR A 598 6.70 -15.77 10.72
CA THR A 598 8.06 -15.21 10.58
C THR A 598 8.10 -13.88 9.83
N THR A 599 9.09 -13.06 10.17
CA THR A 599 9.53 -11.84 9.46
C THR A 599 11.00 -11.94 8.99
N GLY A 600 11.57 -13.15 9.00
CA GLY A 600 12.94 -13.42 8.57
C GLY A 600 13.42 -14.84 8.89
N PRO A 601 13.67 -15.18 10.16
CA PRO A 601 14.17 -16.50 10.53
C PRO A 601 13.23 -17.64 10.12
N LEU A 602 13.79 -18.74 9.66
CA LEU A 602 13.04 -19.97 9.39
C LEU A 602 13.38 -20.98 10.46
N LEU A 603 12.42 -21.82 10.85
CA LEU A 603 12.69 -22.80 11.88
C LEU A 603 11.76 -24.03 11.81
N ILE A 604 12.26 -25.16 12.31
CA ILE A 604 11.52 -26.40 12.52
C ILE A 604 11.67 -26.79 13.98
N PHE A 605 10.54 -27.07 14.64
CA PHE A 605 10.52 -27.51 16.03
C PHE A 605 9.80 -28.86 16.15
N GLN A 606 10.47 -29.82 16.78
CA GLN A 606 10.00 -31.19 16.91
C GLN A 606 10.23 -31.73 18.32
N VAL A 607 9.33 -32.58 18.78
CA VAL A 607 9.39 -33.21 20.11
C VAL A 607 9.05 -34.69 19.99
N LYS A 608 9.69 -35.54 20.78
CA LYS A 608 9.27 -36.92 20.96
C LYS A 608 9.50 -37.38 22.40
N PRO A 609 8.73 -38.36 22.92
CA PRO A 609 9.07 -39.03 24.16
C PRO A 609 10.46 -39.66 24.07
N VAL A 610 11.25 -39.62 25.15
CA VAL A 610 12.54 -40.33 25.20
C VAL A 610 12.33 -41.81 24.87
N GLY A 611 13.13 -42.35 23.95
CA GLY A 611 13.02 -43.74 23.48
C GLY A 611 11.97 -43.98 22.38
N ALA A 612 11.15 -42.98 22.03
CA ALA A 612 10.27 -43.07 20.87
C ALA A 612 11.07 -42.93 19.55
N LYS A 613 10.53 -43.53 18.48
CA LYS A 613 11.10 -43.45 17.14
C LYS A 613 10.69 -42.17 16.41
N ASP A 614 9.40 -41.86 16.45
CA ASP A 614 8.81 -40.81 15.61
C ASP A 614 8.82 -39.44 16.31
N TRP A 615 9.11 -38.41 15.52
CA TRP A 615 9.03 -37.02 15.93
C TRP A 615 7.64 -36.45 15.68
N PHE A 616 7.15 -35.67 16.63
CA PHE A 616 5.91 -34.90 16.52
C PHE A 616 6.26 -33.45 16.13
N ASP A 617 5.43 -32.85 15.28
CA ASP A 617 5.58 -31.47 14.83
C ASP A 617 4.66 -30.54 15.62
N VAL A 618 4.86 -29.23 15.46
CA VAL A 618 3.95 -28.20 16.00
C VAL A 618 2.49 -28.47 15.61
N GLY A 619 1.57 -28.18 16.53
CA GLY A 619 0.16 -28.53 16.44
C GLY A 619 -0.19 -29.93 16.96
N ASP A 620 0.78 -30.85 17.06
CA ASP A 620 0.55 -32.22 17.55
C ASP A 620 0.48 -32.32 19.08
N ILE A 621 -0.10 -33.44 19.53
CA ILE A 621 -0.18 -33.81 20.95
C ILE A 621 0.77 -35.00 21.19
N VAL A 622 1.82 -34.76 21.97
CA VAL A 622 2.72 -35.77 22.50
C VAL A 622 2.13 -36.33 23.78
N ARG A 623 1.91 -37.65 23.86
CA ARG A 623 1.37 -38.31 25.05
C ARG A 623 2.47 -39.03 25.83
N LEU A 624 2.58 -38.72 27.11
CA LEU A 624 3.40 -39.45 28.08
C LEU A 624 2.49 -40.25 29.01
N HIS A 625 2.82 -41.51 29.29
CA HIS A 625 2.00 -42.33 30.20
C HIS A 625 2.04 -41.82 31.64
N SER A 626 3.20 -41.31 32.07
CA SER A 626 3.46 -40.71 33.37
C SER A 626 4.42 -39.53 33.21
N GLN A 627 4.76 -38.86 34.32
CA GLN A 627 5.88 -37.92 34.33
C GLN A 627 7.13 -38.58 33.75
N GLY A 628 7.90 -37.81 32.98
CA GLY A 628 9.01 -38.35 32.21
C GLY A 628 9.82 -37.29 31.51
N GLN A 629 10.39 -37.65 30.37
CA GLN A 629 11.27 -36.78 29.59
C GLN A 629 10.88 -36.81 28.12
N VAL A 630 11.11 -35.68 27.46
CA VAL A 630 10.98 -35.56 26.00
C VAL A 630 12.32 -35.13 25.41
N GLU A 631 12.64 -35.65 24.23
CA GLU A 631 13.69 -35.10 23.39
C GLU A 631 13.08 -33.98 22.54
N VAL A 632 13.76 -32.84 22.49
CA VAL A 632 13.37 -31.72 21.64
C VAL A 632 14.46 -31.45 20.62
N ARG A 633 14.05 -31.10 19.40
CA ARG A 633 14.92 -30.69 18.31
C ARG A 633 14.43 -29.37 17.73
N LEU A 634 15.35 -28.43 17.62
CA LEU A 634 15.15 -27.16 16.95
C LEU A 634 16.17 -27.02 15.82
N ARG A 635 15.72 -26.70 14.62
CA ARG A 635 16.56 -26.30 13.50
C ARG A 635 16.17 -24.89 13.07
N CYS A 636 17.13 -23.98 12.96
CA CYS A 636 16.89 -22.58 12.60
C CYS A 636 17.78 -22.12 11.46
N TRP A 637 17.29 -21.19 10.64
CA TRP A 637 18.02 -20.51 9.59
C TRP A 637 17.72 -19.02 9.58
N ALA A 638 18.68 -18.18 9.17
CA ALA A 638 18.46 -16.75 8.99
C ALA A 638 19.38 -16.13 7.93
N ILE A 639 18.81 -15.39 6.99
CA ILE A 639 19.57 -14.67 5.94
C ILE A 639 20.55 -13.68 6.57
N ARG A 640 20.16 -12.98 7.65
CA ARG A 640 21.05 -12.02 8.33
C ARG A 640 21.84 -12.61 9.51
N GLY A 641 21.84 -13.94 9.63
CA GLY A 641 22.48 -14.66 10.73
C GLY A 641 21.59 -14.76 11.97
N LEU A 642 21.77 -15.84 12.74
CA LEU A 642 20.99 -16.16 13.93
C LEU A 642 21.48 -15.35 15.13
N GLY A 643 20.55 -14.72 15.85
CA GLY A 643 20.78 -13.95 17.07
C GLY A 643 20.57 -14.80 18.31
N ARG A 644 19.32 -15.02 18.69
CA ARG A 644 18.98 -15.90 19.82
C ARG A 644 17.83 -16.84 19.47
N MET A 645 17.83 -18.03 20.08
CA MET A 645 16.76 -19.01 19.96
C MET A 645 16.30 -19.40 21.35
N GLU A 646 14.99 -19.38 21.60
CA GLU A 646 14.44 -19.60 22.93
C GLU A 646 13.39 -20.71 22.89
N ILE A 647 13.47 -21.65 23.83
CA ILE A 647 12.44 -22.65 24.07
C ILE A 647 11.52 -22.11 25.16
N VAL A 648 10.24 -22.00 24.85
CA VAL A 648 9.20 -21.50 25.75
C VAL A 648 8.38 -22.68 26.26
N LYS A 649 8.16 -22.76 27.58
CA LYS A 649 7.28 -23.71 28.24
C LYS A 649 6.27 -22.95 29.10
N ASN A 650 4.98 -23.12 28.84
CA ASN A 650 3.90 -22.48 29.61
C ASN A 650 4.10 -20.94 29.79
N GLY A 651 4.57 -20.27 28.74
CA GLY A 651 4.78 -18.83 28.68
C GLY A 651 6.13 -18.35 29.24
N VAL A 652 6.94 -19.26 29.79
CA VAL A 652 8.25 -18.94 30.38
C VAL A 652 9.37 -19.42 29.46
N ILE A 653 10.39 -18.59 29.25
CA ILE A 653 11.61 -18.97 28.54
C ILE A 653 12.36 -19.99 29.41
N LEU A 654 12.39 -21.25 28.96
CA LEU A 654 13.06 -22.35 29.65
C LEU A 654 14.55 -22.41 29.32
N HIS A 655 14.89 -22.20 28.04
CA HIS A 655 16.27 -22.13 27.57
C HIS A 655 16.41 -21.01 26.54
N SER A 656 17.58 -20.36 26.53
CA SER A 656 17.99 -19.39 25.52
C SER A 656 19.37 -19.77 25.00
N PHE A 657 19.52 -19.79 23.68
CA PHE A 657 20.74 -20.18 22.98
C PHE A 657 21.19 -19.02 22.09
N ASP A 658 22.50 -18.77 22.06
CA ASP A 658 23.11 -17.78 21.17
C ASP A 658 23.37 -18.38 19.78
N GLY A 659 22.89 -17.68 18.76
CA GLY A 659 23.07 -18.01 17.35
C GLY A 659 24.42 -17.59 16.79
N LYS A 660 25.16 -16.71 17.47
CA LYS A 660 26.52 -16.25 17.11
C LYS A 660 26.65 -15.71 15.67
N GLY A 661 25.55 -15.28 15.07
CA GLY A 661 25.49 -14.85 13.66
C GLY A 661 25.59 -15.99 12.63
N GLU A 662 25.53 -17.25 13.07
CA GLU A 662 25.52 -18.44 12.19
C GLU A 662 24.30 -18.42 11.25
N LYS A 663 24.43 -18.96 10.03
CA LYS A 663 23.31 -18.99 9.06
C LYS A 663 22.30 -20.09 9.33
N GLU A 664 22.76 -21.19 9.91
CA GLU A 664 21.97 -22.36 10.30
C GLU A 664 22.46 -22.86 11.65
N LYS A 665 21.54 -23.36 12.48
CA LYS A 665 21.87 -24.04 13.73
C LYS A 665 20.86 -25.12 14.05
N GLU A 666 21.35 -26.26 14.51
CA GLU A 666 20.53 -27.32 15.09
C GLU A 666 20.87 -27.50 16.57
N ILE A 667 19.83 -27.59 17.39
CA ILE A 667 19.91 -27.79 18.83
C ILE A 667 19.04 -28.98 19.18
N SER A 668 19.61 -29.93 19.94
CA SER A 668 18.86 -31.04 20.53
C SER A 668 19.18 -31.15 22.01
N LEU A 669 18.16 -31.36 22.83
CA LEU A 669 18.31 -31.60 24.26
C LEU A 669 17.12 -32.40 24.81
N THR A 670 17.31 -32.94 26.02
CA THR A 670 16.27 -33.66 26.74
C THR A 670 15.67 -32.76 27.81
N LEU A 671 14.35 -32.66 27.86
CA LEU A 671 13.62 -31.84 28.81
C LEU A 671 12.79 -32.71 29.76
N PRO A 672 12.86 -32.47 31.08
CA PRO A 672 11.95 -33.10 32.03
C PRO A 672 10.54 -32.51 31.90
N VAL A 673 9.54 -33.39 31.93
CA VAL A 673 8.11 -33.06 31.88
C VAL A 673 7.40 -33.75 33.04
N SER A 674 7.13 -32.98 34.09
CA SER A 674 6.42 -33.42 35.29
C SER A 674 4.92 -33.14 35.26
N GLU A 675 4.44 -32.34 34.31
CA GLU A 675 3.04 -31.93 34.20
C GLU A 675 2.67 -31.66 32.74
N THR A 676 1.36 -31.71 32.45
CA THR A 676 0.81 -31.33 31.15
C THR A 676 1.18 -29.89 30.84
N CYS A 677 1.73 -29.66 29.65
CA CYS A 677 2.26 -28.37 29.26
C CYS A 677 2.19 -28.18 27.74
N TRP A 678 2.60 -27.01 27.29
CA TRP A 678 2.90 -26.75 25.88
C TRP A 678 4.34 -26.26 25.74
N LEU A 679 4.94 -26.54 24.58
CA LEU A 679 6.29 -26.11 24.21
C LEU A 679 6.23 -25.34 22.90
N ALA A 680 6.98 -24.25 22.78
CA ALA A 680 7.11 -23.50 21.53
C ALA A 680 8.53 -22.92 21.40
N VAL A 681 8.86 -22.42 20.21
CA VAL A 681 10.17 -21.81 19.95
C VAL A 681 10.03 -20.40 19.40
N ARG A 682 10.89 -19.52 19.91
CA ARG A 682 11.18 -18.19 19.39
C ARG A 682 12.55 -18.18 18.72
N CYS A 683 12.68 -17.50 17.58
CA CYS A 683 13.96 -17.32 16.92
C CYS A 683 14.12 -15.87 16.45
N PHE A 684 15.31 -15.31 16.64
CA PHE A 684 15.66 -13.94 16.31
C PHE A 684 16.86 -13.91 15.35
N GLU A 685 16.87 -12.97 14.41
CA GLU A 685 18.08 -12.62 13.66
C GLU A 685 19.08 -11.86 14.54
N ALA A 686 20.36 -11.86 14.13
CA ALA A 686 21.46 -11.27 14.89
C ALA A 686 21.29 -9.77 15.20
N ASN A 687 20.59 -9.03 14.34
CA ASN A 687 20.35 -7.60 14.49
C ASN A 687 18.95 -7.26 15.03
N ALA A 688 18.13 -8.27 15.37
CA ALA A 688 16.79 -8.06 15.88
C ALA A 688 16.83 -7.46 17.29
N LYS A 689 16.29 -6.26 17.45
CA LYS A 689 16.19 -5.58 18.76
C LYS A 689 15.08 -6.17 19.63
N ASP A 690 13.96 -6.50 18.99
CA ASP A 690 12.75 -7.05 19.62
C ASP A 690 11.98 -7.91 18.61
N VAL A 691 10.75 -8.28 18.93
CA VAL A 691 9.91 -9.15 18.10
C VAL A 691 9.41 -8.53 16.79
N ARG A 692 9.51 -7.21 16.61
CA ARG A 692 8.87 -6.52 15.48
C ARG A 692 9.55 -6.80 14.14
N GLN A 693 10.82 -7.21 14.13
CA GLN A 693 11.57 -7.48 12.90
C GLN A 693 12.64 -8.54 13.10
N GLY A 694 12.79 -9.43 12.12
CA GLY A 694 13.78 -10.50 12.18
C GLY A 694 13.43 -11.51 13.28
N PHE A 695 12.15 -11.86 13.39
CA PHE A 695 11.60 -12.69 14.44
C PHE A 695 10.71 -13.79 13.86
N ALA A 696 10.74 -14.97 14.48
CA ALA A 696 9.87 -16.08 14.17
C ALA A 696 9.39 -16.76 15.46
N HIS A 697 8.16 -17.30 15.41
CA HIS A 697 7.57 -18.03 16.51
C HIS A 697 6.72 -19.20 16.00
N THR A 698 6.86 -20.37 16.61
CA THR A 698 6.07 -21.56 16.26
C THR A 698 4.70 -21.58 16.89
N SER A 699 3.78 -22.31 16.28
CA SER A 699 2.67 -22.88 17.05
C SER A 699 3.21 -23.86 18.12
N PRO A 700 2.43 -24.18 19.15
CA PRO A 700 2.89 -25.02 20.23
C PRO A 700 2.89 -26.50 19.83
N ILE A 701 3.77 -27.28 20.44
CA ILE A 701 3.60 -28.73 20.63
C ILE A 701 2.98 -28.94 22.00
N TYR A 702 1.92 -29.73 22.06
CA TYR A 702 1.16 -29.99 23.29
C TYR A 702 1.66 -31.29 23.91
N VAL A 703 2.07 -31.26 25.19
CA VAL A 703 2.53 -32.47 25.90
C VAL A 703 1.50 -32.84 26.97
N GLN A 704 0.81 -33.95 26.77
CA GLN A 704 -0.17 -34.51 27.69
C GLN A 704 0.49 -35.56 28.58
N VAL A 705 0.44 -35.37 29.90
CA VAL A 705 1.02 -36.33 30.86
C VAL A 705 -0.09 -37.11 31.57
N GLY A 706 -0.25 -38.38 31.20
CA GLY A 706 -1.34 -39.23 31.66
C GLY A 706 -2.69 -38.51 31.49
N ASN A 707 -3.49 -38.50 32.56
CA ASN A 707 -4.75 -37.75 32.63
C ASN A 707 -4.61 -36.40 33.34
N MET A 708 -3.40 -35.89 33.59
CA MET A 708 -3.22 -34.60 34.26
C MET A 708 -3.74 -33.46 33.38
N PRO A 709 -4.62 -32.59 33.88
CA PRO A 709 -5.05 -31.42 33.14
C PRO A 709 -3.96 -30.34 33.14
N MET A 710 -4.12 -29.34 32.28
CA MET A 710 -3.42 -28.05 32.41
C MET A 710 -3.76 -27.41 33.77
N LYS A 711 -2.87 -26.56 34.28
CA LYS A 711 -3.08 -25.83 35.53
C LYS A 711 -3.40 -24.36 35.22
N PRO A 712 -4.67 -24.01 34.99
CA PRO A 712 -5.04 -22.64 34.68
C PRO A 712 -4.76 -21.72 35.89
N LYS A 713 -4.26 -20.51 35.62
CA LYS A 713 -4.13 -19.47 36.65
C LYS A 713 -5.40 -18.64 36.71
N ASP A 714 -5.81 -18.26 37.91
CA ASP A 714 -6.96 -17.36 38.10
C ASP A 714 -6.78 -16.03 37.37
N GLU A 715 -5.56 -15.52 37.30
CA GLU A 715 -5.25 -14.29 36.56
C GLU A 715 -5.59 -14.42 35.06
N ASP A 716 -5.24 -15.55 34.44
CA ASP A 716 -5.51 -15.81 33.02
C ASP A 716 -7.01 -15.97 32.76
N ILE A 717 -7.73 -16.65 33.66
CA ILE A 717 -9.19 -16.78 33.60
C ILE A 717 -9.83 -15.39 33.73
N ASN A 718 -9.45 -14.62 34.74
CA ASN A 718 -10.00 -13.31 35.02
C ASN A 718 -9.73 -12.32 33.89
N PHE A 719 -8.59 -12.42 33.21
CA PHE A 719 -8.27 -11.59 32.06
C PHE A 719 -9.33 -11.73 30.94
N PHE A 720 -9.65 -12.96 30.52
CA PHE A 720 -10.65 -13.17 29.45
C PHE A 720 -12.09 -12.97 29.90
N VAL A 721 -12.40 -13.27 31.17
CA VAL A 721 -13.71 -12.91 31.75
C VAL A 721 -13.90 -11.40 31.77
N GLN A 722 -12.88 -10.63 32.18
CA GLN A 722 -12.94 -9.18 32.18
C GLN A 722 -13.09 -8.60 30.77
N TRP A 723 -12.38 -9.18 29.79
CA TRP A 723 -12.53 -8.80 28.38
C TRP A 723 -13.99 -8.96 27.93
N LEU A 724 -14.60 -10.11 28.20
CA LEU A 724 -15.98 -10.40 27.84
C LEU A 724 -16.98 -9.47 28.55
N GLU A 725 -16.72 -9.11 29.80
CA GLU A 725 -17.53 -8.13 30.54
C GLU A 725 -17.40 -6.72 29.99
N ASP A 726 -16.20 -6.33 29.60
CA ASP A 726 -15.97 -5.03 28.99
C ASP A 726 -16.61 -4.94 27.60
N TYR A 727 -16.62 -6.06 26.86
CA TYR A 727 -17.35 -6.15 25.60
C TYR A 727 -18.86 -6.04 25.83
N GLU A 728 -19.41 -6.77 26.80
CA GLU A 728 -20.83 -6.69 27.17
C GLU A 728 -21.26 -5.25 27.51
N LYS A 729 -20.45 -4.53 28.29
CA LYS A 729 -20.74 -3.14 28.72
C LYS A 729 -20.85 -2.15 27.55
N VAL A 730 -20.11 -2.35 26.45
CA VAL A 730 -20.10 -1.40 25.33
C VAL A 730 -21.21 -1.65 24.31
N ILE A 731 -21.84 -2.83 24.31
CA ILE A 731 -22.88 -3.19 23.32
C ILE A 731 -24.03 -2.16 23.27
N PRO A 732 -24.61 -1.68 24.39
CA PRO A 732 -25.68 -0.68 24.34
C PRO A 732 -25.25 0.64 23.70
N ALA A 733 -24.01 1.08 23.97
CA ALA A 733 -23.46 2.29 23.37
C ALA A 733 -23.25 2.11 21.86
N ILE A 734 -22.72 0.96 21.44
CA ILE A 734 -22.54 0.65 20.02
C ILE A 734 -23.90 0.61 19.31
N ALA A 735 -24.91 -0.09 19.86
CA ALA A 735 -26.24 -0.17 19.29
C ALA A 735 -26.85 1.21 19.04
N LYS A 736 -26.71 2.10 20.03
CA LYS A 736 -27.14 3.50 19.93
C LYS A 736 -26.39 4.25 18.84
N ASP A 737 -25.07 4.12 18.77
CA ASP A 737 -24.22 4.87 17.84
C ASP A 737 -24.48 4.47 16.38
N VAL A 738 -24.78 3.19 16.10
CA VAL A 738 -25.12 2.73 14.74
C VAL A 738 -26.61 2.76 14.43
N GLY A 739 -27.46 3.13 15.39
CA GLY A 739 -28.90 3.30 15.21
C GLY A 739 -29.70 2.00 15.06
N VAL A 740 -29.28 0.91 15.73
CA VAL A 740 -29.97 -0.39 15.73
C VAL A 740 -30.59 -0.70 17.10
N ALA A 741 -31.57 -1.61 17.12
CA ALA A 741 -32.20 -2.04 18.35
C ALA A 741 -31.25 -2.94 19.17
N ILE A 742 -31.25 -2.80 20.50
CA ILE A 742 -30.35 -3.58 21.38
C ILE A 742 -30.66 -5.09 21.32
N GLU A 743 -31.91 -5.44 21.00
CA GLU A 743 -32.39 -6.80 20.83
C GLU A 743 -31.66 -7.53 19.68
N GLU A 744 -31.11 -6.80 18.70
CA GLU A 744 -30.29 -7.39 17.64
C GLU A 744 -28.99 -8.01 18.18
N ALA A 745 -28.53 -7.61 19.38
CA ALA A 745 -27.35 -8.16 20.04
C ALA A 745 -27.66 -9.39 20.92
N ALA A 746 -28.90 -9.88 20.98
CA ALA A 746 -29.30 -10.95 21.90
C ALA A 746 -28.45 -12.23 21.74
N GLU A 747 -28.14 -12.61 20.50
CA GLU A 747 -27.31 -13.78 20.24
C GLU A 747 -25.84 -13.58 20.65
N LEU A 748 -25.28 -12.39 20.39
CA LEU A 748 -23.95 -12.02 20.85
C LEU A 748 -23.85 -12.06 22.38
N LEU A 749 -24.85 -11.52 23.08
CA LEU A 749 -24.93 -11.55 24.54
C LEU A 749 -25.00 -12.99 25.07
N ALA A 750 -25.79 -13.86 24.44
CA ALA A 750 -25.84 -15.28 24.79
C ALA A 750 -24.47 -15.95 24.59
N HIS A 751 -23.77 -15.61 23.51
CA HIS A 751 -22.42 -16.11 23.24
C HIS A 751 -21.40 -15.65 24.30
N ILE A 752 -21.47 -14.38 24.71
CA ILE A 752 -20.66 -13.81 25.80
C ILE A 752 -20.89 -14.59 27.09
N GLN A 753 -22.14 -14.79 27.51
CA GLN A 753 -22.44 -15.51 28.75
C GLN A 753 -21.95 -16.96 28.71
N LYS A 754 -22.13 -17.65 27.59
CA LYS A 754 -21.60 -19.02 27.40
C LYS A 754 -20.08 -19.04 27.45
N ALA A 755 -19.40 -18.09 26.82
CA ALA A 755 -17.95 -18.00 26.86
C ALA A 755 -17.44 -17.72 28.28
N LYS A 756 -18.07 -16.80 29.02
CA LYS A 756 -17.75 -16.54 30.43
C LYS A 756 -17.86 -17.82 31.27
N ALA A 757 -18.95 -18.59 31.10
CA ALA A 757 -19.15 -19.85 31.81
C ALA A 757 -18.07 -20.90 31.48
N ILE A 758 -17.61 -20.96 30.23
CA ILE A 758 -16.51 -21.85 29.84
C ILE A 758 -15.22 -21.45 30.55
N TYR A 759 -14.85 -20.15 30.54
CA TYR A 759 -13.64 -19.68 31.21
C TYR A 759 -13.68 -19.87 32.71
N THR A 760 -14.78 -19.49 33.38
CA THR A 760 -14.91 -19.65 34.84
C THR A 760 -14.93 -21.11 35.27
N GLY A 761 -15.53 -21.99 34.45
CA GLY A 761 -15.58 -23.44 34.68
C GLY A 761 -14.20 -24.12 34.69
N LEU A 762 -13.16 -23.50 34.10
CA LEU A 762 -11.80 -24.04 34.11
C LEU A 762 -11.20 -24.14 35.52
N ARG A 763 -11.73 -23.41 36.51
CA ARG A 763 -11.32 -23.53 37.92
C ARG A 763 -11.62 -24.92 38.50
N GLU A 764 -12.76 -25.47 38.11
CA GLU A 764 -13.25 -26.75 38.62
C GLU A 764 -12.92 -27.90 37.66
N LYS A 765 -12.96 -27.62 36.36
CA LYS A 765 -12.78 -28.60 35.28
C LYS A 765 -11.72 -28.10 34.29
N PRO A 766 -10.44 -28.08 34.70
CA PRO A 766 -9.36 -27.69 33.81
C PRO A 766 -9.21 -28.69 32.64
N ARG A 767 -8.81 -28.17 31.48
CA ARG A 767 -8.71 -28.93 30.22
C ARG A 767 -7.49 -29.84 30.16
N ARG A 768 -7.63 -30.97 29.47
CA ARG A 768 -6.53 -31.79 28.94
C ARG A 768 -6.38 -31.51 27.45
N TRP A 769 -5.21 -31.79 26.89
CA TRP A 769 -5.03 -31.66 25.43
C TRP A 769 -5.80 -32.71 24.62
N THR A 770 -6.27 -33.75 25.30
CA THR A 770 -7.07 -34.84 24.71
C THR A 770 -8.58 -34.62 24.84
N ASP A 771 -8.99 -33.53 25.48
CA ASP A 771 -10.38 -33.04 25.49
C ASP A 771 -10.62 -32.19 24.24
#